data_AF-A0A8B9XMV6-F1
#
_entry.id   AF-A0A8B9XMV6-F1
#
_cell.length_a   1.000
_cell.length_b   1.000
_cell.length_c   1.000
_cell.angle_alpha   90.00
_cell.angle_beta   90.00
_cell.angle_gamma   90.00
#
_symmetry.space_group_name_H-M   'P 1'
#
loop_
_entity.id
_entity.type
_entity.pdbx_description
1 polymer ?
#
loop_
_entity_poly.entity_id
_entity_poly.type
_entity_poly.pdbx_seq_one_letter_code
_entity_poly.pdbx_strand_id
1 'polypeptide(L)'
;MAPPLQRLPSHPGCAQPAPPFHMAPPLQFLEPRLISPLPSATIAPPLHGTAGPTLPHRPAPTVPIAPPSICLPVSFYRPASAVYNQPHPALAPRPLFIYRQPCPAPAVRPFSAGCPRVASVRVGGKVAAMAAEALAAEAVASRLARQEEDIRWLWAEVHRLRDEQLNAPDRCQAEGPCLTREVAQLRAENRELRHCLYRLRLCLAEELSHQARLESAARAEAGRAAAGAQPPPSQSPEEDVKKEIDPDNEVKNPPNFMKERLKFFEILKKDHQLLLAIYEKKGDSSNVITVRVADGRTVKGEAWKTTPYQVAAEISQELAETTVVAKVNGELWDLDRPLEGDATVELLTFEDEEARAVYWHSSAHVLGEALELHYGGLLCCSPPGDGSFHYDVYLEDRAVSSAELPVLESMCQAIIKEQQPFERLEVSTKVLLDLFKYNKFKCRILKEKVATPTTTVYRCGPLVELCKGPHVRHTGTIKVIKIFKNSLAYWADNPEMEMLQRVYGVSFPDEQRMAAWEELQEEARARDHRTIGKEQELFFFHDLSPGSCFFLPRGACIYNTLIDFIREQHHQRNFTEVLSPNMYSCKLWEASGHWQHYSENMFTFDIDKDTFALKPMNCPGHCLMFAHRPRSWREMPIRLADFGVLHRNEPSGALSGLTCVRRFQQDDAHIFCTVGQLEEEIKGCLQFLQSVYSTFGFSFQLNLSTRPENFLGKIELWDEAEKQLQNSLMEFGKTWKINPGEGAFYGPKIDLEIKDALGRYHQCATIQLDFQLPIRFNLTYVSKDGDDKKNPVIIHQAILGSVERMIAILSENYGGKWPFWLSPRQVMVIPVGPTCEKYALQISSDFFEEGFMADVDLDRGCTLNNKIQNAQLAQYNFIFVVGEKEETNNAVNVQTRDNKIYGEISVTSTIDKLKNLKQSRTLNAEEEF
;
A
#
# COMPACT_ATOMS: atom_id res chain seq x y z
N MET A 1 -36.22 -44.52 15.16
CA MET A 1 -37.44 -45.25 14.71
C MET A 1 -38.06 -44.45 13.58
N ALA A 2 -38.41 -45.10 12.46
CA ALA A 2 -39.31 -44.56 11.42
C ALA A 2 -40.79 -44.91 11.80
N PRO A 3 -41.85 -44.72 11.00
CA PRO A 3 -42.01 -44.16 9.62
C PRO A 3 -43.24 -43.19 9.55
N PRO A 4 -44.14 -43.14 8.53
CA PRO A 4 -44.08 -43.26 7.05
C PRO A 4 -44.51 -41.94 6.31
N LEU A 5 -44.25 -41.60 5.03
CA LEU A 5 -44.25 -42.26 3.69
C LEU A 5 -45.59 -42.24 2.90
N GLN A 6 -45.47 -42.05 1.56
CA GLN A 6 -46.47 -42.17 0.44
C GLN A 6 -47.14 -40.85 -0.05
N ARG A 7 -47.41 -40.60 -1.37
CA ARG A 7 -47.27 -41.43 -2.60
C ARG A 7 -47.17 -40.59 -3.92
N LEU A 8 -46.54 -41.15 -4.96
CA LEU A 8 -46.59 -40.80 -6.42
C LEU A 8 -47.89 -41.38 -7.08
N PRO A 9 -48.18 -41.36 -8.43
CA PRO A 9 -47.34 -41.05 -9.63
C PRO A 9 -48.04 -40.37 -10.87
N SER A 10 -47.31 -40.15 -11.99
CA SER A 10 -47.67 -40.63 -13.37
C SER A 10 -46.74 -40.14 -14.51
N HIS A 11 -46.48 -40.99 -15.52
CA HIS A 11 -45.85 -40.72 -16.84
C HIS A 11 -46.63 -41.49 -17.93
N PRO A 12 -46.75 -41.00 -19.19
CA PRO A 12 -45.76 -41.20 -20.30
C PRO A 12 -45.59 -39.93 -21.19
N GLY A 13 -44.93 -39.88 -22.37
CA GLY A 13 -43.99 -40.80 -23.07
C GLY A 13 -43.79 -40.45 -24.58
N CYS A 14 -42.66 -40.90 -25.17
CA CYS A 14 -42.27 -40.92 -26.61
C CYS A 14 -42.47 -39.71 -27.56
N ALA A 15 -41.36 -39.12 -28.05
CA ALA A 15 -40.99 -39.07 -29.49
C ALA A 15 -39.62 -38.38 -29.77
N GLN A 16 -38.86 -38.89 -30.75
CA GLN A 16 -37.72 -38.28 -31.45
C GLN A 16 -38.19 -37.78 -32.86
N PRO A 17 -37.39 -37.15 -33.76
CA PRO A 17 -35.92 -36.95 -33.76
C PRO A 17 -35.42 -35.51 -34.09
N ALA A 18 -34.10 -35.32 -34.07
CA ALA A 18 -33.38 -34.16 -34.62
C ALA A 18 -32.28 -34.59 -35.61
N PRO A 19 -32.03 -33.84 -36.70
CA PRO A 19 -30.86 -34.05 -37.59
C PRO A 19 -30.03 -32.73 -37.73
N PRO A 20 -28.92 -32.66 -38.50
CA PRO A 20 -27.59 -32.74 -37.87
C PRO A 20 -26.56 -31.70 -38.37
N PHE A 21 -25.42 -31.53 -37.69
CA PHE A 21 -24.21 -30.94 -38.31
C PHE A 21 -22.89 -31.61 -37.87
N HIS A 22 -22.36 -32.41 -38.81
CA HIS A 22 -20.98 -32.81 -39.08
C HIS A 22 -19.89 -32.83 -37.99
N MET A 23 -19.39 -34.06 -37.73
CA MET A 23 -18.00 -34.36 -37.40
C MET A 23 -17.37 -35.23 -38.51
N ALA A 24 -16.06 -35.06 -38.74
CA ALA A 24 -15.20 -35.93 -39.57
C ALA A 24 -13.73 -35.74 -39.10
N PRO A 25 -12.78 -36.66 -39.40
CA PRO A 25 -12.48 -37.77 -38.50
C PRO A 25 -10.99 -37.84 -38.06
N PRO A 26 -10.63 -38.68 -37.08
CA PRO A 26 -9.24 -38.93 -36.72
C PRO A 26 -8.56 -39.87 -37.72
N LEU A 27 -7.26 -39.64 -38.00
CA LEU A 27 -6.42 -40.56 -38.77
C LEU A 27 -5.48 -41.37 -37.87
N GLN A 28 -5.26 -42.63 -38.26
CA GLN A 28 -4.68 -43.68 -37.44
C GLN A 28 -3.16 -43.81 -37.56
N PHE A 29 -2.59 -44.51 -36.57
CA PHE A 29 -1.20 -44.99 -36.52
C PHE A 29 -0.84 -45.95 -37.65
N LEU A 30 0.44 -45.94 -38.04
CA LEU A 30 1.17 -47.10 -38.59
C LEU A 30 2.60 -47.14 -38.03
N GLU A 31 2.89 -48.18 -37.24
CA GLU A 31 4.23 -48.64 -36.84
C GLU A 31 4.63 -49.89 -37.71
N PRO A 32 5.72 -50.64 -37.43
CA PRO A 32 7.15 -50.27 -37.45
C PRO A 32 7.95 -51.29 -38.32
N ARG A 33 9.29 -51.37 -38.13
CA ARG A 33 10.31 -52.45 -38.48
C ARG A 33 11.51 -51.85 -39.24
N LEU A 34 12.76 -52.31 -39.14
CA LEU A 34 13.55 -53.24 -38.30
C LEU A 34 15.02 -52.74 -38.43
N ILE A 35 15.98 -52.99 -37.52
CA ILE A 35 16.81 -54.21 -37.37
C ILE A 35 17.66 -54.06 -36.08
N SER A 36 17.96 -55.17 -35.41
CA SER A 36 18.78 -55.34 -34.20
C SER A 36 19.94 -56.33 -34.47
N PRO A 37 20.67 -56.94 -33.51
CA PRO A 37 21.12 -56.56 -32.15
C PRO A 37 22.68 -56.74 -31.98
N LEU A 38 23.26 -56.53 -30.77
CA LEU A 38 24.35 -57.32 -30.10
C LEU A 38 24.83 -56.61 -28.79
N PRO A 39 25.52 -57.26 -27.82
CA PRO A 39 24.86 -57.53 -26.54
C PRO A 39 25.61 -57.07 -25.27
N SER A 40 24.97 -57.35 -24.12
CA SER A 40 25.45 -57.10 -22.75
C SER A 40 26.53 -58.07 -22.25
N ALA A 41 27.31 -57.64 -21.25
CA ALA A 41 28.00 -58.49 -20.28
C ALA A 41 27.85 -57.81 -18.89
N THR A 42 26.99 -58.25 -17.97
CA THR A 42 26.99 -59.48 -17.13
C THR A 42 27.74 -59.30 -15.81
N ILE A 43 26.98 -59.38 -14.71
CA ILE A 43 27.43 -59.46 -13.31
C ILE A 43 27.88 -60.89 -13.00
N ALA A 44 28.95 -61.08 -12.23
CA ALA A 44 29.40 -62.39 -11.75
C ALA A 44 28.91 -62.71 -10.32
N PRO A 45 28.51 -63.97 -10.02
CA PRO A 45 27.98 -64.39 -8.71
C PRO A 45 29.05 -65.03 -7.79
N PRO A 46 28.74 -65.29 -6.49
CA PRO A 46 29.63 -65.96 -5.55
C PRO A 46 29.46 -67.50 -5.52
N LEU A 47 30.53 -68.26 -5.23
CA LEU A 47 30.45 -69.67 -4.81
C LEU A 47 31.60 -70.11 -3.86
N HIS A 48 31.32 -71.19 -3.11
CA HIS A 48 32.03 -71.70 -1.93
C HIS A 48 33.52 -72.10 -2.05
N GLY A 49 34.34 -71.65 -1.08
CA GLY A 49 34.93 -72.47 0.00
C GLY A 49 35.90 -73.64 -0.27
N THR A 50 37.07 -73.62 0.40
CA THR A 50 37.50 -74.63 1.42
C THR A 50 38.92 -74.36 1.99
N ALA A 51 39.15 -74.87 3.21
CA ALA A 51 40.46 -75.08 3.90
C ALA A 51 41.34 -73.86 4.30
N GLY A 52 41.73 -73.82 5.58
CA GLY A 52 42.76 -72.92 6.15
C GLY A 52 44.15 -73.60 6.22
N PRO A 53 45.00 -73.39 7.26
CA PRO A 53 44.77 -72.67 8.52
C PRO A 53 45.95 -71.74 8.98
N THR A 54 45.96 -71.41 10.28
CA THR A 54 47.07 -70.90 11.15
C THR A 54 47.36 -69.39 11.28
N LEU A 55 47.05 -68.91 12.50
CA LEU A 55 47.62 -67.79 13.31
C LEU A 55 49.10 -68.09 13.70
N PRO A 56 49.87 -67.26 14.49
CA PRO A 56 49.47 -66.12 15.35
C PRO A 56 50.45 -64.91 15.54
N HIS A 57 50.01 -63.96 16.39
CA HIS A 57 50.76 -63.07 17.32
C HIS A 57 51.44 -61.72 16.94
N ARG A 58 50.94 -60.67 17.65
CA ARG A 58 51.54 -59.46 18.31
C ARG A 58 53.09 -59.39 18.50
N PRO A 59 53.70 -58.22 18.88
CA PRO A 59 53.15 -56.89 19.29
C PRO A 59 53.83 -55.63 18.63
N ALA A 60 53.47 -54.41 19.11
CA ALA A 60 54.05 -53.09 18.75
C ALA A 60 55.44 -52.83 19.44
N PRO A 61 56.24 -51.75 19.14
CA PRO A 61 55.84 -50.32 19.36
C PRO A 61 56.49 -49.17 18.50
N THR A 62 55.87 -47.97 18.59
CA THR A 62 56.41 -46.58 18.60
C THR A 62 57.36 -45.95 17.52
N VAL A 63 56.84 -44.90 16.82
CA VAL A 63 57.35 -43.48 16.71
C VAL A 63 58.71 -43.20 15.99
N PRO A 64 58.98 -42.02 15.34
CA PRO A 64 58.15 -40.90 14.82
C PRO A 64 58.34 -40.60 13.29
N ILE A 65 57.61 -39.61 12.74
CA ILE A 65 58.09 -38.42 11.95
C ILE A 65 56.92 -37.83 11.13
N ALA A 66 56.83 -36.50 11.07
CA ALA A 66 55.77 -35.74 10.37
C ALA A 66 56.08 -35.47 8.89
N PRO A 67 55.04 -35.14 8.09
CA PRO A 67 55.17 -34.04 7.12
C PRO A 67 53.95 -33.07 7.09
N PRO A 68 54.07 -31.89 6.43
CA PRO A 68 53.15 -30.76 6.59
C PRO A 68 52.06 -30.62 5.52
N SER A 69 51.20 -29.61 5.72
CA SER A 69 50.04 -29.21 4.92
C SER A 69 50.34 -28.77 3.48
N ILE A 70 49.41 -29.03 2.56
CA ILE A 70 49.26 -28.32 1.28
C ILE A 70 47.76 -28.05 1.03
N CYS A 71 47.41 -26.79 0.78
CA CYS A 71 46.10 -26.37 0.26
C CYS A 71 46.15 -26.21 -1.27
N LEU A 72 45.00 -26.36 -1.93
CA LEU A 72 44.79 -25.96 -3.33
C LEU A 72 43.48 -25.15 -3.46
N PRO A 73 43.33 -24.30 -4.50
CA PRO A 73 42.64 -23.02 -4.35
C PRO A 73 41.26 -22.91 -5.02
N VAL A 74 40.52 -21.87 -4.65
CA VAL A 74 39.26 -21.42 -5.27
C VAL A 74 39.51 -20.12 -6.04
N SER A 75 38.98 -20.00 -7.26
CA SER A 75 39.17 -18.83 -8.13
C SER A 75 38.03 -17.81 -8.01
N PHE A 76 38.40 -16.54 -7.84
CA PHE A 76 37.48 -15.39 -7.94
C PHE A 76 37.63 -14.67 -9.29
N TYR A 77 36.52 -14.10 -9.80
CA TYR A 77 36.51 -13.20 -10.96
C TYR A 77 36.47 -11.73 -10.51
N ARG A 78 37.33 -10.88 -11.10
CA ARG A 78 37.22 -9.41 -11.08
C ARG A 78 37.01 -8.90 -12.51
N PRO A 79 36.20 -7.85 -12.75
CA PRO A 79 36.21 -7.12 -14.01
C PRO A 79 37.35 -6.08 -14.04
N ALA A 80 37.88 -5.79 -15.23
CA ALA A 80 38.90 -4.77 -15.44
C ALA A 80 38.51 -3.81 -16.58
N SER A 81 38.81 -2.53 -16.39
CA SER A 81 38.53 -1.44 -17.34
C SER A 81 39.66 -1.27 -18.36
N ALA A 82 39.35 -1.04 -19.64
CA ALA A 82 40.32 -0.52 -20.62
C ALA A 82 39.64 0.27 -21.76
N VAL A 83 40.34 1.31 -22.23
CA VAL A 83 39.93 2.26 -23.27
C VAL A 83 40.58 1.90 -24.60
N TYR A 84 39.89 2.07 -25.75
CA TYR A 84 40.53 2.35 -27.04
C TYR A 84 39.64 3.19 -27.97
N ASN A 85 40.25 3.87 -28.94
CA ASN A 85 39.65 4.92 -29.77
C ASN A 85 40.29 4.90 -31.20
N GLN A 86 39.67 5.59 -32.18
CA GLN A 86 40.20 5.99 -33.52
C GLN A 86 40.08 5.00 -34.75
N PRO A 87 40.01 5.50 -36.03
CA PRO A 87 38.89 5.16 -36.94
C PRO A 87 39.21 5.00 -38.48
N HIS A 88 38.19 5.19 -39.35
CA HIS A 88 38.16 5.37 -40.85
C HIS A 88 38.07 4.12 -41.78
N PRO A 89 37.63 4.25 -43.07
CA PRO A 89 36.76 5.26 -43.74
C PRO A 89 35.60 4.63 -44.58
N ALA A 90 34.85 5.46 -45.34
CA ALA A 90 33.62 5.11 -46.07
C ALA A 90 33.80 4.81 -47.58
N LEU A 91 32.85 4.06 -48.16
CA LEU A 91 32.55 4.04 -49.61
C LEU A 91 31.04 3.85 -49.87
N ALA A 92 30.53 4.58 -50.85
CA ALA A 92 29.18 4.53 -51.45
C ALA A 92 29.32 5.06 -52.91
N PRO A 93 28.28 5.34 -53.73
CA PRO A 93 26.83 5.12 -53.58
C PRO A 93 26.14 4.57 -54.89
N ARG A 94 24.78 4.65 -54.97
CA ARG A 94 23.92 5.14 -56.11
C ARG A 94 22.81 4.18 -56.66
N PRO A 95 21.69 4.68 -57.28
CA PRO A 95 20.48 5.24 -56.60
C PRO A 95 19.11 5.00 -57.36
N LEU A 96 18.11 5.90 -57.17
CA LEU A 96 16.79 6.14 -57.86
C LEU A 96 15.55 5.49 -57.19
N PHE A 97 14.38 6.11 -56.97
CA PHE A 97 13.84 7.51 -57.05
C PHE A 97 12.71 7.62 -55.94
N ILE A 98 12.57 8.62 -55.04
CA ILE A 98 12.11 10.05 -55.16
C ILE A 98 10.57 10.19 -55.34
N TYR A 99 9.76 11.04 -54.67
CA TYR A 99 9.90 12.18 -53.70
C TYR A 99 8.59 12.33 -52.85
N ARG A 100 8.52 13.01 -51.69
CA ARG A 100 8.57 14.49 -51.46
C ARG A 100 9.01 14.88 -50.03
N GLN A 101 9.34 16.16 -49.83
CA GLN A 101 10.17 16.72 -48.73
C GLN A 101 9.40 17.35 -47.53
N PRO A 102 10.07 17.47 -46.36
CA PRO A 102 9.95 18.57 -45.39
C PRO A 102 11.09 19.62 -45.54
N CYS A 103 10.95 20.80 -44.92
CA CYS A 103 11.92 21.92 -44.99
C CYS A 103 12.05 22.66 -43.62
N PRO A 104 13.09 23.49 -43.36
CA PRO A 104 14.05 23.14 -42.30
C PRO A 104 14.42 24.26 -41.32
N ALA A 105 15.20 23.90 -40.28
CA ALA A 105 15.93 24.84 -39.42
C ALA A 105 17.40 25.02 -39.88
N PRO A 106 18.03 26.20 -39.71
CA PRO A 106 19.41 26.45 -40.11
C PRO A 106 20.42 26.23 -38.97
N ALA A 107 21.66 25.87 -39.32
CA ALA A 107 22.81 25.81 -38.43
C ALA A 107 24.03 26.50 -39.07
N VAL A 108 24.86 27.17 -38.26
CA VAL A 108 26.14 27.77 -38.67
C VAL A 108 27.21 27.54 -37.58
N ARG A 109 28.44 27.24 -37.99
CA ARG A 109 29.68 27.13 -37.16
C ARG A 109 30.74 28.14 -37.70
N PRO A 110 31.99 28.16 -37.22
CA PRO A 110 32.45 28.67 -35.92
C PRO A 110 33.55 29.76 -36.10
N PHE A 111 33.89 30.55 -35.06
CA PHE A 111 35.18 31.29 -35.05
C PHE A 111 35.71 31.57 -33.64
N SER A 112 37.01 31.84 -33.55
CA SER A 112 37.82 31.89 -32.34
C SER A 112 38.16 33.30 -31.84
N ALA A 113 38.34 33.43 -30.51
CA ALA A 113 39.20 34.39 -29.79
C ALA A 113 39.01 35.91 -30.01
N GLY A 114 38.81 36.63 -28.89
CA GLY A 114 38.96 38.09 -28.82
C GLY A 114 38.00 38.76 -27.84
N CYS A 115 38.51 39.30 -26.74
CA CYS A 115 37.78 40.25 -25.87
C CYS A 115 38.22 41.66 -26.27
N PRO A 116 37.30 42.64 -26.35
CA PRO A 116 37.19 43.56 -25.21
C PRO A 116 35.75 43.98 -24.87
N ARG A 117 35.61 44.63 -23.70
CA ARG A 117 34.37 45.19 -23.16
C ARG A 117 33.71 46.21 -24.09
N VAL A 118 32.41 46.05 -24.37
CA VAL A 118 31.46 47.15 -24.58
C VAL A 118 30.14 46.79 -23.90
N ALA A 119 29.61 47.69 -23.06
CA ALA A 119 28.30 47.53 -22.43
C ALA A 119 27.17 48.03 -23.35
N SER A 120 25.91 47.75 -22.99
CA SER A 120 24.68 48.20 -23.69
C SER A 120 24.35 47.52 -25.03
N VAL A 121 23.81 46.29 -24.97
CA VAL A 121 22.48 45.94 -25.54
C VAL A 121 21.87 44.82 -24.67
N ARG A 122 20.92 45.14 -23.78
CA ARG A 122 20.18 44.10 -23.01
C ARG A 122 18.69 44.37 -22.80
N VAL A 123 18.11 45.29 -23.60
CA VAL A 123 16.68 45.64 -23.55
C VAL A 123 15.91 45.05 -24.74
N GLY A 124 16.49 45.04 -25.95
CA GLY A 124 15.81 44.52 -27.15
C GLY A 124 15.48 43.01 -27.12
N GLY A 125 16.30 42.20 -26.43
CA GLY A 125 16.10 40.74 -26.36
C GLY A 125 14.88 40.30 -25.53
N LYS A 126 14.61 40.96 -24.39
CA LYS A 126 13.42 40.66 -23.56
C LYS A 126 12.13 41.03 -24.29
N VAL A 127 12.09 42.18 -24.96
CA VAL A 127 10.90 42.64 -25.71
C VAL A 127 10.59 41.74 -26.91
N ALA A 128 11.62 41.28 -27.64
CA ALA A 128 11.44 40.34 -28.75
C ALA A 128 10.93 38.96 -28.29
N ALA A 129 11.38 38.48 -27.12
CA ALA A 129 10.88 37.23 -26.54
C ALA A 129 9.42 37.34 -26.10
N MET A 130 9.05 38.40 -25.36
CA MET A 130 7.66 38.62 -24.92
C MET A 130 6.69 38.80 -26.10
N ALA A 131 7.12 39.45 -27.19
CA ALA A 131 6.32 39.57 -28.40
C ALA A 131 6.11 38.22 -29.12
N ALA A 132 7.11 37.33 -29.10
CA ALA A 132 7.00 35.98 -29.66
C ALA A 132 6.07 35.07 -28.81
N GLU A 133 6.14 35.17 -27.49
CA GLU A 133 5.26 34.43 -26.56
C GLU A 133 3.80 34.90 -26.66
N ALA A 134 3.55 36.22 -26.76
CA ALA A 134 2.20 36.76 -26.94
C ALA A 134 1.55 36.28 -28.25
N LEU A 135 2.31 36.27 -29.36
CA LEU A 135 1.85 35.73 -30.66
C LEU A 135 1.59 34.21 -30.61
N ALA A 136 2.31 33.47 -29.77
CA ALA A 136 2.05 32.05 -29.55
C ALA A 136 0.71 31.84 -28.80
N ALA A 137 0.49 32.56 -27.69
CA ALA A 137 -0.75 32.48 -26.92
C ALA A 137 -1.98 32.89 -27.76
N GLU A 138 -1.87 33.94 -28.59
CA GLU A 138 -2.95 34.37 -29.49
C GLU A 138 -3.25 33.32 -30.59
N ALA A 139 -2.21 32.64 -31.10
CA ALA A 139 -2.36 31.52 -32.04
C ALA A 139 -2.93 30.25 -31.38
N VAL A 140 -2.71 30.02 -30.08
CA VAL A 140 -3.35 28.95 -29.29
C VAL A 140 -4.82 29.30 -29.05
N ALA A 141 -5.15 30.51 -28.60
CA ALA A 141 -6.51 30.97 -28.38
C ALA A 141 -7.36 30.93 -29.67
N SER A 142 -6.81 31.36 -30.81
CA SER A 142 -7.48 31.30 -32.11
C SER A 142 -7.79 29.87 -32.57
N ARG A 143 -6.91 28.92 -32.23
CA ARG A 143 -7.10 27.49 -32.51
C ARG A 143 -8.19 26.89 -31.60
N LEU A 144 -8.20 27.29 -30.33
CA LEU A 144 -9.18 26.89 -29.33
C LEU A 144 -10.60 27.30 -29.76
N ALA A 145 -10.79 28.56 -30.15
CA ALA A 145 -12.08 29.09 -30.60
C ALA A 145 -12.66 28.31 -31.80
N ARG A 146 -11.79 27.89 -32.73
CA ARG A 146 -12.19 27.09 -33.90
C ARG A 146 -12.58 25.66 -33.52
N GLN A 147 -11.83 25.02 -32.63
CA GLN A 147 -12.19 23.68 -32.11
C GLN A 147 -13.49 23.70 -31.29
N GLU A 148 -13.80 24.80 -30.60
CA GLU A 148 -15.08 25.00 -29.92
C GLU A 148 -16.25 25.20 -30.89
N GLU A 149 -16.00 25.72 -32.10
CA GLU A 149 -16.98 25.78 -33.19
C GLU A 149 -17.22 24.40 -33.81
N ASP A 150 -16.16 23.63 -34.09
CA ASP A 150 -16.23 22.25 -34.59
C ASP A 150 -16.99 21.32 -33.62
N ILE A 151 -16.74 21.41 -32.31
CA ILE A 151 -17.45 20.64 -31.28
C ILE A 151 -18.94 21.00 -31.22
N ARG A 152 -19.29 22.28 -31.38
CA ARG A 152 -20.69 22.74 -31.44
C ARG A 152 -21.40 22.23 -32.69
N TRP A 153 -20.72 22.25 -33.84
CA TRP A 153 -21.25 21.71 -35.09
C TRP A 153 -21.51 20.19 -34.98
N LEU A 154 -20.54 19.41 -34.52
CA LEU A 154 -20.68 17.96 -34.30
C LEU A 154 -21.82 17.63 -33.31
N TRP A 155 -21.99 18.43 -32.26
CA TRP A 155 -23.06 18.22 -31.28
C TRP A 155 -24.45 18.49 -31.86
N ALA A 156 -24.59 19.52 -32.70
CA ALA A 156 -25.81 19.81 -33.43
C ALA A 156 -26.13 18.73 -34.48
N GLU A 157 -25.12 18.24 -35.21
CA GLU A 157 -25.29 17.19 -36.22
C GLU A 157 -25.72 15.85 -35.60
N VAL A 158 -25.15 15.47 -34.45
CA VAL A 158 -25.60 14.30 -33.68
C VAL A 158 -27.05 14.44 -33.20
N HIS A 159 -27.54 15.65 -32.94
CA HIS A 159 -28.95 15.89 -32.62
C HIS A 159 -29.84 15.83 -33.87
N ARG A 160 -29.44 16.47 -34.97
CA ARG A 160 -30.15 16.43 -36.26
C ARG A 160 -30.36 14.99 -36.75
N LEU A 161 -29.31 14.20 -36.77
CA LEU A 161 -29.37 12.79 -37.18
C LEU A 161 -30.26 11.95 -36.26
N ARG A 162 -30.21 12.19 -34.93
CA ARG A 162 -31.09 11.51 -33.97
C ARG A 162 -32.56 11.87 -34.18
N ASP A 163 -32.85 13.14 -34.43
CA ASP A 163 -34.22 13.65 -34.51
C ASP A 163 -34.85 13.37 -35.89
N GLU A 164 -34.10 13.33 -36.99
CA GLU A 164 -34.58 12.80 -38.28
C GLU A 164 -34.95 11.32 -38.19
N GLN A 165 -34.21 10.56 -37.38
CA GLN A 165 -34.40 9.12 -37.19
C GLN A 165 -35.55 8.78 -36.24
N LEU A 166 -35.85 9.65 -35.26
CA LEU A 166 -37.06 9.58 -34.44
C LEU A 166 -38.34 9.93 -35.22
N ASN A 167 -38.23 10.59 -36.37
CA ASN A 167 -39.34 11.03 -37.21
C ASN A 167 -39.50 10.24 -38.54
N ALA A 168 -38.72 9.17 -38.74
CA ALA A 168 -38.79 8.34 -39.93
C ALA A 168 -40.05 7.42 -39.92
N PRO A 169 -40.84 7.35 -41.00
CA PRO A 169 -42.07 6.55 -41.02
C PRO A 169 -41.79 5.03 -41.12
N ASP A 170 -42.52 4.26 -40.32
CA ASP A 170 -42.41 2.81 -40.15
C ASP A 170 -42.54 2.02 -41.47
N ARG A 171 -41.40 1.63 -42.08
CA ARG A 171 -41.31 0.56 -43.09
C ARG A 171 -39.99 -0.21 -42.98
N CYS A 172 -40.11 -1.54 -43.10
CA CYS A 172 -39.02 -2.53 -43.20
C CYS A 172 -38.22 -2.84 -41.92
N GLN A 173 -38.88 -3.48 -40.94
CA GLN A 173 -38.19 -4.41 -40.04
C GLN A 173 -37.78 -5.68 -40.83
N ALA A 174 -36.53 -5.76 -41.26
CA ALA A 174 -35.96 -6.97 -41.88
C ALA A 174 -34.44 -7.11 -41.70
N GLU A 175 -33.71 -6.01 -41.48
CA GLU A 175 -32.31 -6.03 -41.05
C GLU A 175 -32.18 -5.27 -39.72
N GLY A 176 -31.25 -5.71 -38.87
CA GLY A 176 -31.06 -5.18 -37.51
C GLY A 176 -30.61 -3.71 -37.51
N PRO A 177 -30.55 -3.05 -36.33
CA PRO A 177 -30.26 -1.63 -36.25
C PRO A 177 -28.88 -1.30 -36.82
N CYS A 178 -28.85 -0.75 -38.04
CA CYS A 178 -27.72 -0.02 -38.65
C CYS A 178 -27.43 1.31 -37.92
N LEU A 179 -27.83 1.40 -36.65
CA LEU A 179 -28.31 2.58 -35.95
C LEU A 179 -27.43 2.90 -34.72
N THR A 180 -26.18 2.45 -34.78
CA THR A 180 -25.21 2.60 -33.69
C THR A 180 -23.87 3.10 -34.19
N ARG A 181 -23.38 2.65 -35.36
CA ARG A 181 -21.98 2.88 -35.75
C ARG A 181 -21.63 4.36 -35.99
N GLU A 182 -22.35 5.07 -36.87
CA GLU A 182 -22.02 6.46 -37.20
C GLU A 182 -22.29 7.42 -36.02
N VAL A 183 -23.42 7.24 -35.31
CA VAL A 183 -23.72 8.05 -34.12
C VAL A 183 -22.76 7.74 -32.96
N ALA A 184 -22.31 6.49 -32.77
CA ALA A 184 -21.29 6.16 -31.78
C ALA A 184 -19.91 6.69 -32.20
N GLN A 185 -19.57 6.65 -33.49
CA GLN A 185 -18.32 7.21 -34.02
C GLN A 185 -18.28 8.73 -33.83
N LEU A 186 -19.32 9.48 -34.24
CA LEU A 186 -19.40 10.92 -34.01
C LEU A 186 -19.40 11.27 -32.51
N ARG A 187 -19.97 10.42 -31.65
CA ARG A 187 -19.88 10.58 -30.18
C ARG A 187 -18.48 10.28 -29.61
N ALA A 188 -17.74 9.35 -30.20
CA ALA A 188 -16.36 9.06 -29.84
C ALA A 188 -15.44 10.21 -30.27
N GLU A 189 -15.57 10.67 -31.52
CA GLU A 189 -14.85 11.85 -32.04
C GLU A 189 -15.16 13.11 -31.21
N ASN A 190 -16.43 13.35 -30.82
CA ASN A 190 -16.78 14.46 -29.92
C ASN A 190 -16.17 14.29 -28.51
N ARG A 191 -15.96 13.06 -28.02
CA ARG A 191 -15.30 12.78 -26.73
C ARG A 191 -13.80 13.06 -26.80
N GLU A 192 -13.11 12.59 -27.83
CA GLU A 192 -11.68 12.85 -28.02
C GLU A 192 -11.39 14.33 -28.24
N LEU A 193 -12.20 15.04 -29.03
CA LEU A 193 -12.07 16.49 -29.23
C LEU A 193 -12.26 17.27 -27.92
N ARG A 194 -13.17 16.85 -27.03
CA ARG A 194 -13.32 17.44 -25.68
C ARG A 194 -12.09 17.23 -24.80
N HIS A 195 -11.50 16.03 -24.81
CA HIS A 195 -10.25 15.76 -24.09
C HIS A 195 -9.07 16.58 -24.64
N CYS A 196 -8.98 16.72 -25.96
CA CYS A 196 -7.98 17.57 -26.61
C CYS A 196 -8.15 19.04 -26.23
N LEU A 197 -9.38 19.56 -26.28
CA LEU A 197 -9.72 20.93 -25.87
C LEU A 197 -9.39 21.20 -24.39
N TYR A 198 -9.69 20.25 -23.50
CA TYR A 198 -9.36 20.35 -22.07
C TYR A 198 -7.85 20.48 -21.84
N ARG A 199 -7.04 19.62 -22.48
CA ARG A 199 -5.58 19.73 -22.40
C ARG A 199 -5.04 21.05 -22.96
N LEU A 200 -5.59 21.53 -24.08
CA LEU A 200 -5.17 22.81 -24.67
C LEU A 200 -5.56 24.01 -23.79
N ARG A 201 -6.69 23.96 -23.08
CA ARG A 201 -7.07 24.96 -22.07
C ARG A 201 -6.11 24.98 -20.87
N LEU A 202 -5.66 23.82 -20.40
CA LEU A 202 -4.66 23.73 -19.34
C LEU A 202 -3.33 24.36 -19.78
N CYS A 203 -2.81 24.00 -20.96
CA CYS A 203 -1.57 24.60 -21.48
C CYS A 203 -1.70 26.12 -21.68
N LEU A 204 -2.83 26.62 -22.18
CA LEU A 204 -3.07 28.06 -22.32
C LEU A 204 -3.14 28.77 -20.94
N ALA A 205 -3.71 28.13 -19.91
CA ALA A 205 -3.72 28.66 -18.55
C ALA A 205 -2.31 28.70 -17.93
N GLU A 206 -1.47 27.70 -18.22
CA GLU A 206 -0.05 27.68 -17.83
C GLU A 206 0.76 28.77 -18.54
N GLU A 207 0.57 28.95 -19.85
CA GLU A 207 1.21 30.02 -20.65
C GLU A 207 0.81 31.41 -20.14
N LEU A 208 -0.48 31.67 -19.91
CA LEU A 208 -0.97 32.93 -19.34
C LEU A 208 -0.48 33.16 -17.90
N SER A 209 -0.38 32.11 -17.09
CA SER A 209 0.21 32.16 -15.74
C SER A 209 1.71 32.45 -15.76
N HIS A 210 2.43 31.94 -16.76
CA HIS A 210 3.84 32.24 -16.99
C HIS A 210 4.03 33.71 -17.43
N GLN A 211 3.21 34.17 -18.37
CA GLN A 211 3.22 35.56 -18.84
C GLN A 211 2.90 36.55 -17.70
N ALA A 212 1.89 36.28 -16.87
CA ALA A 212 1.57 37.10 -15.69
C ALA A 212 2.73 37.16 -14.68
N ARG A 213 3.46 36.05 -14.49
CA ARG A 213 4.67 36.02 -13.65
C ARG A 213 5.81 36.84 -14.25
N LEU A 214 6.04 36.78 -15.56
CA LEU A 214 7.03 37.60 -16.26
C LEU A 214 6.69 39.10 -16.22
N GLU A 215 5.43 39.47 -16.41
CA GLU A 215 4.98 40.87 -16.29
C GLU A 215 5.12 41.40 -14.86
N SER A 216 4.81 40.58 -13.86
CA SER A 216 5.01 40.93 -12.44
C SER A 216 6.50 41.11 -12.12
N ALA A 217 7.37 40.21 -12.60
CA ALA A 217 8.82 40.32 -12.45
C ALA A 217 9.39 41.57 -13.17
N ALA A 218 8.89 41.90 -14.36
CA ALA A 218 9.29 43.10 -15.10
C ALA A 218 8.86 44.39 -14.38
N ARG A 219 7.66 44.43 -13.79
CA ARG A 219 7.19 45.55 -12.93
C ARG A 219 8.04 45.67 -11.66
N ALA A 220 8.46 44.55 -11.06
CA ALA A 220 9.35 44.55 -9.90
C ALA A 220 10.79 45.01 -10.24
N GLU A 221 11.34 44.63 -11.40
CA GLU A 221 12.62 45.16 -11.90
C GLU A 221 12.53 46.67 -12.16
N ALA A 222 11.45 47.14 -12.80
CA ALA A 222 11.23 48.57 -13.07
C ALA A 222 11.09 49.40 -11.78
N GLY A 223 10.37 48.88 -10.77
CA GLY A 223 10.26 49.54 -9.45
C GLY A 223 11.60 49.63 -8.71
N ARG A 224 12.45 48.59 -8.80
CA ARG A 224 13.80 48.60 -8.19
C ARG A 224 14.78 49.54 -8.88
N ALA A 225 14.59 49.86 -10.16
CA ALA A 225 15.39 50.85 -10.87
C ALA A 225 15.05 52.30 -10.48
N ALA A 226 13.89 52.55 -9.87
CA ALA A 226 13.41 53.90 -9.52
C ALA A 226 13.74 54.36 -8.10
N ALA A 227 14.16 53.46 -7.20
CA ALA A 227 14.35 53.75 -5.77
C ALA A 227 15.81 53.52 -5.33
N GLY A 228 16.62 54.58 -5.32
CA GLY A 228 18.01 54.55 -4.86
C GLY A 228 18.39 55.72 -3.95
N ALA A 229 18.33 55.50 -2.63
CA ALA A 229 19.02 56.30 -1.60
C ALA A 229 19.05 55.54 -0.26
N GLN A 230 20.21 55.51 0.43
CA GLN A 230 20.38 55.06 1.83
C GLN A 230 20.26 56.27 2.78
N PRO A 231 19.95 56.12 4.09
CA PRO A 231 20.98 55.83 5.12
C PRO A 231 20.44 54.96 6.32
N PRO A 232 20.89 55.06 7.60
CA PRO A 232 21.67 53.98 8.24
C PRO A 232 21.06 53.51 9.63
N PRO A 233 21.78 52.81 10.55
CA PRO A 233 21.15 51.87 11.51
C PRO A 233 20.99 52.36 12.97
N SER A 234 20.12 51.71 13.75
CA SER A 234 20.20 51.62 15.23
C SER A 234 19.30 50.51 15.82
N GLN A 235 19.51 50.18 17.08
CA GLN A 235 18.94 49.04 17.80
C GLN A 235 17.57 49.34 18.47
N SER A 236 16.92 48.27 18.94
CA SER A 236 15.62 48.18 19.63
C SER A 236 15.47 49.06 20.89
N PRO A 237 14.23 49.35 21.31
CA PRO A 237 13.62 48.48 22.33
C PRO A 237 12.18 48.03 22.03
N GLU A 238 11.69 47.13 22.87
CA GLU A 238 10.32 46.60 22.90
C GLU A 238 9.30 47.70 23.25
N GLU A 239 8.13 47.70 22.59
CA GLU A 239 6.91 48.29 23.14
C GLU A 239 5.67 47.54 22.60
N ASP A 240 4.66 47.39 23.45
CA ASP A 240 3.45 46.61 23.19
C ASP A 240 2.68 47.07 21.95
N VAL A 241 2.42 46.14 21.02
CA VAL A 241 1.26 46.24 20.12
C VAL A 241 0.48 44.93 20.17
N LYS A 242 -0.53 44.91 21.06
CA LYS A 242 -1.71 44.06 20.87
C LYS A 242 -2.33 44.38 19.51
N LYS A 243 -2.03 43.57 18.49
CA LYS A 243 -2.96 43.41 17.38
C LYS A 243 -4.00 42.41 17.82
N GLU A 244 -5.16 42.93 18.23
CA GLU A 244 -6.39 42.15 18.22
C GLU A 244 -6.54 41.53 16.83
N ILE A 245 -6.71 40.21 16.80
CA ILE A 245 -7.10 39.51 15.58
C ILE A 245 -8.58 39.83 15.38
N ASP A 246 -8.84 40.77 14.48
CA ASP A 246 -10.19 41.10 14.02
C ASP A 246 -10.84 39.85 13.39
N PRO A 247 -11.89 39.27 14.00
CA PRO A 247 -12.51 38.04 13.49
C PRO A 247 -13.33 38.24 12.21
N ASP A 248 -13.60 39.50 11.81
CA ASP A 248 -14.62 39.84 10.80
C ASP A 248 -14.10 39.90 9.34
N ASN A 249 -12.86 39.48 9.09
CA ASN A 249 -12.27 39.50 7.74
C ASN A 249 -12.72 38.33 6.84
N GLU A 250 -13.80 38.60 6.11
CA GLU A 250 -14.29 37.92 4.89
C GLU A 250 -14.84 36.48 5.01
N VAL A 251 -16.06 36.35 5.58
CA VAL A 251 -17.02 35.38 5.03
C VAL A 251 -17.46 35.86 3.65
N LYS A 252 -16.84 35.32 2.59
CA LYS A 252 -17.26 35.60 1.21
C LYS A 252 -18.66 35.04 0.94
N ASN A 253 -19.67 35.93 0.93
CA ASN A 253 -21.05 35.73 0.48
C ASN A 253 -21.56 34.27 0.53
N PRO A 254 -22.15 33.81 1.65
CA PRO A 254 -22.56 32.42 1.79
C PRO A 254 -23.49 31.98 0.64
N PRO A 255 -23.24 30.82 0.00
CA PRO A 255 -23.99 30.35 -1.16
C PRO A 255 -25.51 30.45 -1.01
N ASN A 256 -26.19 30.92 -2.07
CA ASN A 256 -27.64 31.16 -2.06
C ASN A 256 -28.47 29.95 -1.59
N PHE A 257 -28.01 28.73 -1.87
CA PHE A 257 -28.68 27.50 -1.45
C PHE A 257 -28.75 27.34 0.08
N MET A 258 -27.80 27.85 0.86
CA MET A 258 -27.77 27.68 2.32
C MET A 258 -29.01 28.29 2.98
N LYS A 259 -29.40 29.49 2.55
CA LYS A 259 -30.58 30.22 3.07
C LYS A 259 -31.88 29.51 2.69
N GLU A 260 -31.97 28.98 1.48
CA GLU A 260 -33.13 28.20 1.03
C GLU A 260 -33.24 26.87 1.77
N ARG A 261 -32.13 26.14 1.91
CA ARG A 261 -32.01 24.85 2.63
C ARG A 261 -32.46 24.99 4.09
N LEU A 262 -31.99 26.02 4.79
CA LEU A 262 -32.39 26.27 6.18
C LEU A 262 -33.87 26.63 6.30
N LYS A 263 -34.40 27.49 5.42
CA LYS A 263 -35.83 27.81 5.38
C LYS A 263 -36.68 26.55 5.12
N PHE A 264 -36.21 25.65 4.26
CA PHE A 264 -36.88 24.38 3.98
C PHE A 264 -36.85 23.45 5.20
N PHE A 265 -35.70 23.33 5.87
CA PHE A 265 -35.58 22.53 7.11
C PHE A 265 -36.51 23.04 8.22
N GLU A 266 -36.63 24.35 8.41
CA GLU A 266 -37.56 24.95 9.38
C GLU A 266 -39.05 24.69 9.08
N ILE A 267 -39.40 24.45 7.81
CA ILE A 267 -40.76 24.00 7.44
C ILE A 267 -40.94 22.52 7.85
N LEU A 268 -40.01 21.66 7.44
CA LEU A 268 -40.02 20.23 7.80
C LEU A 268 -40.05 19.99 9.31
N LYS A 269 -39.30 20.79 10.06
CA LYS A 269 -39.24 20.74 11.53
C LYS A 269 -40.60 21.03 12.16
N LYS A 270 -41.34 22.02 11.66
CA LYS A 270 -42.68 22.36 12.13
C LYS A 270 -43.68 21.24 11.82
N ASP A 271 -43.62 20.70 10.61
CA ASP A 271 -44.47 19.56 10.22
C ASP A 271 -44.19 18.33 11.11
N HIS A 272 -42.92 18.05 11.42
CA HIS A 272 -42.53 16.97 12.32
C HIS A 272 -42.98 17.21 13.78
N GLN A 273 -42.85 18.43 14.30
CA GLN A 273 -43.36 18.80 15.63
C GLN A 273 -44.89 18.64 15.73
N LEU A 274 -45.62 18.97 14.65
CA LEU A 274 -47.07 18.74 14.58
C LEU A 274 -47.41 17.24 14.59
N LEU A 275 -46.61 16.39 13.93
CA LEU A 275 -46.78 14.94 13.97
C LEU A 275 -46.50 14.35 15.36
N LEU A 276 -45.42 14.77 16.03
CA LEU A 276 -45.12 14.36 17.41
C LEU A 276 -46.26 14.72 18.36
N ALA A 277 -46.76 15.96 18.29
CA ALA A 277 -47.91 16.41 19.09
C ALA A 277 -49.23 15.67 18.76
N ILE A 278 -49.32 14.96 17.64
CA ILE A 278 -50.43 14.04 17.32
C ILE A 278 -50.18 12.65 17.93
N TYR A 279 -48.94 12.15 17.93
CA TYR A 279 -48.59 10.89 18.60
C TYR A 279 -48.77 10.98 20.12
N GLU A 280 -48.28 12.05 20.74
CA GLU A 280 -48.51 12.35 22.17
C GLU A 280 -50.00 12.31 22.55
N LYS A 281 -50.88 12.81 21.66
CA LYS A 281 -52.34 12.86 21.88
C LYS A 281 -53.09 11.58 21.51
N LYS A 282 -52.45 10.63 20.83
CA LYS A 282 -53.04 9.34 20.45
C LYS A 282 -52.74 8.21 21.44
N GLY A 283 -51.82 8.42 22.37
CA GLY A 283 -51.58 7.48 23.47
C GLY A 283 -52.74 7.48 24.46
N ASP A 284 -53.54 6.42 24.44
CA ASP A 284 -54.71 6.29 25.32
C ASP A 284 -54.29 5.72 26.69
N SER A 285 -54.54 6.51 27.74
CA SER A 285 -54.70 6.12 29.15
C SER A 285 -53.73 5.15 29.88
N SER A 286 -52.49 4.92 29.40
CA SER A 286 -51.33 4.70 30.31
C SER A 286 -49.96 4.89 29.64
N ASN A 287 -49.54 6.14 29.38
CA ASN A 287 -48.26 6.44 28.70
C ASN A 287 -46.98 6.14 29.52
N VAL A 288 -47.07 5.46 30.67
CA VAL A 288 -45.92 5.14 31.52
C VAL A 288 -45.13 3.98 30.93
N ILE A 289 -43.90 4.25 30.49
CA ILE A 289 -42.97 3.24 30.00
C ILE A 289 -41.99 2.82 31.09
N THR A 290 -41.56 1.58 31.01
CA THR A 290 -40.53 0.97 31.86
C THR A 290 -39.20 1.03 31.15
N VAL A 291 -38.27 1.85 31.64
CA VAL A 291 -36.91 1.98 31.10
C VAL A 291 -35.96 1.21 32.01
N ARG A 292 -35.34 0.15 31.49
CA ARG A 292 -34.31 -0.62 32.20
C ARG A 292 -32.94 -0.11 31.81
N VAL A 293 -32.08 0.17 32.78
CA VAL A 293 -30.70 0.61 32.54
C VAL A 293 -29.76 -0.55 32.79
N ALA A 294 -28.60 -0.56 32.12
CA ALA A 294 -27.62 -1.66 32.15
C ALA A 294 -27.17 -2.10 33.55
N ASP A 295 -27.23 -1.22 34.55
CA ASP A 295 -26.91 -1.51 35.95
C ASP A 295 -28.05 -2.21 36.74
N GLY A 296 -29.14 -2.57 36.05
CA GLY A 296 -30.32 -3.22 36.62
C GLY A 296 -31.35 -2.26 37.21
N ARG A 297 -31.10 -0.94 37.23
CA ARG A 297 -32.11 0.04 37.64
C ARG A 297 -33.27 0.08 36.65
N THR A 298 -34.44 0.46 37.16
CA THR A 298 -35.65 0.66 36.37
C THR A 298 -36.19 2.06 36.65
N VAL A 299 -36.21 2.90 35.63
CA VAL A 299 -36.75 4.26 35.63
C VAL A 299 -38.13 4.24 34.97
N LYS A 300 -39.06 5.09 35.44
CA LYS A 300 -40.37 5.26 34.80
C LYS A 300 -40.32 6.48 33.89
N GLY A 301 -40.56 6.26 32.60
CA GLY A 301 -40.65 7.33 31.61
C GLY A 301 -42.07 7.55 31.10
N GLU A 302 -42.21 8.51 30.19
CA GLU A 302 -43.38 8.70 29.34
C GLU A 302 -43.02 8.43 27.87
N ALA A 303 -43.80 7.60 27.19
CA ALA A 303 -43.60 7.32 25.76
C ALA A 303 -43.63 8.61 24.93
N TRP A 304 -42.76 8.70 23.92
CA TRP A 304 -42.56 9.84 23.01
C TRP A 304 -42.11 11.16 23.69
N LYS A 305 -41.78 11.13 24.99
CA LYS A 305 -41.38 12.30 25.78
C LYS A 305 -40.08 12.10 26.56
N THR A 306 -39.91 10.95 27.21
CA THR A 306 -38.67 10.63 27.95
C THR A 306 -37.53 10.30 26.98
N THR A 307 -36.38 10.94 27.15
CA THR A 307 -35.19 10.70 26.31
C THR A 307 -34.09 9.96 27.10
N PRO A 308 -33.13 9.27 26.44
CA PRO A 308 -31.99 8.68 27.14
C PRO A 308 -31.17 9.69 27.96
N TYR A 309 -31.05 10.94 27.50
CA TYR A 309 -30.39 12.01 28.29
C TYR A 309 -31.11 12.28 29.62
N GLN A 310 -32.44 12.32 29.63
CA GLN A 310 -33.22 12.53 30.86
C GLN A 310 -33.05 11.35 31.83
N VAL A 311 -33.02 10.12 31.32
CA VAL A 311 -32.75 8.90 32.11
C VAL A 311 -31.33 8.94 32.69
N ALA A 312 -30.34 9.37 31.91
CA ALA A 312 -28.98 9.56 32.42
C ALA A 312 -28.90 10.63 33.52
N ALA A 313 -29.58 11.77 33.33
CA ALA A 313 -29.59 12.88 34.29
C ALA A 313 -30.31 12.53 35.61
N GLU A 314 -31.32 11.67 35.57
CA GLU A 314 -31.98 11.12 36.76
C GLU A 314 -31.04 10.20 37.57
N ILE A 315 -30.08 9.53 36.91
CA ILE A 315 -29.04 8.73 37.57
C ILE A 315 -27.95 9.64 38.16
N SER A 316 -27.33 10.47 37.33
CA SER A 316 -26.48 11.59 37.75
C SER A 316 -26.25 12.59 36.60
N GLN A 317 -26.11 13.87 36.93
CA GLN A 317 -25.80 14.91 35.96
C GLN A 317 -24.44 14.67 35.26
N GLU A 318 -23.44 14.19 36.00
CA GLU A 318 -22.12 13.83 35.47
C GLU A 318 -22.17 12.70 34.43
N LEU A 319 -23.00 11.67 34.65
CA LEU A 319 -23.22 10.61 33.67
C LEU A 319 -23.90 11.16 32.41
N ALA A 320 -24.89 12.04 32.56
CA ALA A 320 -25.58 12.66 31.43
C ALA A 320 -24.67 13.54 30.57
N GLU A 321 -23.70 14.24 31.17
CA GLU A 321 -22.72 15.08 30.48
C GLU A 321 -21.57 14.29 29.83
N THR A 322 -21.22 13.12 30.38
CA THR A 322 -20.14 12.24 29.86
C THR A 322 -20.64 11.19 28.86
N THR A 323 -21.94 10.92 28.82
CA THR A 323 -22.55 10.01 27.82
C THR A 323 -22.48 10.65 26.43
N VAL A 324 -22.00 9.90 25.45
CA VAL A 324 -21.87 10.30 24.04
C VAL A 324 -23.11 9.91 23.24
N VAL A 325 -23.61 8.69 23.46
CA VAL A 325 -24.74 8.09 22.73
C VAL A 325 -25.42 7.03 23.60
N ALA A 326 -26.68 6.70 23.32
CA ALA A 326 -27.35 5.57 23.98
C ALA A 326 -27.50 4.38 23.02
N LYS A 327 -27.65 3.19 23.60
CA LYS A 327 -28.12 1.98 22.91
C LYS A 327 -29.51 1.65 23.44
N VAL A 328 -30.53 1.70 22.59
CA VAL A 328 -31.93 1.45 22.93
C VAL A 328 -32.33 0.13 22.30
N ASN A 329 -32.66 -0.87 23.13
CA ASN A 329 -33.02 -2.24 22.70
C ASN A 329 -31.99 -2.90 21.75
N GLY A 330 -30.72 -2.53 21.88
CA GLY A 330 -29.61 -3.04 21.06
C GLY A 330 -29.24 -2.16 19.85
N GLU A 331 -29.99 -1.10 19.54
CA GLU A 331 -29.70 -0.17 18.43
C GLU A 331 -29.15 1.18 18.94
N LEU A 332 -28.22 1.79 18.22
CA LEU A 332 -27.67 3.11 18.58
C LEU A 332 -28.70 4.23 18.40
N TRP A 333 -28.75 5.16 19.34
CA TRP A 333 -29.86 6.10 19.52
C TRP A 333 -29.38 7.47 20.05
N ASP A 334 -29.84 8.56 19.43
CA ASP A 334 -29.49 9.91 19.86
C ASP A 334 -30.00 10.21 21.27
N LEU A 335 -29.19 10.87 22.10
CA LEU A 335 -29.54 11.11 23.51
C LEU A 335 -30.78 11.99 23.73
N ASP A 336 -31.13 12.84 22.76
CA ASP A 336 -32.35 13.67 22.77
C ASP A 336 -33.51 13.07 21.96
N ARG A 337 -33.36 11.90 21.33
CA ARG A 337 -34.47 11.23 20.64
C ARG A 337 -35.38 10.54 21.68
N PRO A 338 -36.68 10.87 21.75
CA PRO A 338 -37.59 10.27 22.73
C PRO A 338 -37.74 8.75 22.56
N LEU A 339 -37.95 8.04 23.67
CA LEU A 339 -38.22 6.61 23.71
C LEU A 339 -39.66 6.32 23.27
N GLU A 340 -39.83 5.40 22.33
CA GLU A 340 -41.13 5.14 21.67
C GLU A 340 -42.02 4.16 22.46
N GLY A 341 -41.45 3.47 23.46
CA GLY A 341 -42.10 2.45 24.29
C GLY A 341 -41.17 1.95 25.40
N ASP A 342 -41.49 0.80 26.01
CA ASP A 342 -40.61 0.11 26.96
C ASP A 342 -39.23 -0.18 26.32
N ALA A 343 -38.17 0.09 27.06
CA ALA A 343 -36.81 0.11 26.53
C ALA A 343 -35.77 -0.43 27.51
N THR A 344 -34.77 -1.14 26.99
CA THR A 344 -33.48 -1.32 27.65
C THR A 344 -32.51 -0.28 27.11
N VAL A 345 -31.89 0.49 28.00
CA VAL A 345 -30.99 1.62 27.68
C VAL A 345 -29.61 1.34 28.25
N GLU A 346 -28.62 1.28 27.36
CA GLU A 346 -27.20 1.31 27.71
C GLU A 346 -26.67 2.71 27.38
N LEU A 347 -25.94 3.33 28.31
CA LEU A 347 -25.38 4.68 28.15
C LEU A 347 -23.91 4.52 27.81
N LEU A 348 -23.51 4.91 26.60
CA LEU A 348 -22.16 4.70 26.08
C LEU A 348 -21.33 6.00 26.18
N THR A 349 -20.11 5.85 26.65
CA THR A 349 -19.13 6.93 26.88
C THR A 349 -18.01 6.86 25.84
N PHE A 350 -17.07 7.80 25.81
CA PHE A 350 -15.94 7.75 24.86
C PHE A 350 -15.02 6.52 25.03
N GLU A 351 -15.15 5.75 26.12
CA GLU A 351 -14.45 4.47 26.30
C GLU A 351 -15.02 3.34 25.41
N ASP A 352 -16.26 3.49 24.93
CA ASP A 352 -16.94 2.52 24.08
C ASP A 352 -16.63 2.75 22.59
N GLU A 353 -16.40 1.68 21.82
CA GLU A 353 -16.01 1.77 20.41
C GLU A 353 -17.10 2.38 19.53
N GLU A 354 -18.36 1.96 19.72
CA GLU A 354 -19.53 2.50 19.02
C GLU A 354 -19.72 4.01 19.31
N ALA A 355 -19.42 4.44 20.54
CA ALA A 355 -19.50 5.84 20.93
C ALA A 355 -18.38 6.69 20.32
N ARG A 356 -17.13 6.19 20.25
CA ARG A 356 -16.05 6.90 19.52
C ARG A 356 -16.41 7.12 18.06
N ALA A 357 -16.99 6.11 17.40
CA ALA A 357 -17.46 6.24 16.03
C ALA A 357 -18.52 7.35 15.89
N VAL A 358 -19.51 7.42 16.78
CA VAL A 358 -20.53 8.49 16.81
C VAL A 358 -19.93 9.86 17.09
N TYR A 359 -18.99 9.96 18.03
CA TYR A 359 -18.28 11.19 18.38
C TYR A 359 -17.49 11.74 17.18
N TRP A 360 -16.66 10.90 16.55
CA TRP A 360 -15.89 11.27 15.37
C TRP A 360 -16.78 11.57 14.15
N HIS A 361 -17.91 10.89 14.02
CA HIS A 361 -18.89 11.18 12.98
C HIS A 361 -19.56 12.57 13.18
N SER A 362 -19.87 12.95 14.41
CA SER A 362 -20.28 14.33 14.74
C SER A 362 -19.18 15.36 14.49
N SER A 363 -17.92 15.04 14.80
CA SER A 363 -16.77 15.90 14.47
C SER A 363 -16.56 16.07 12.97
N ALA A 364 -16.91 15.06 12.17
CA ALA A 364 -16.92 15.19 10.73
C ALA A 364 -17.98 16.21 10.26
N HIS A 365 -19.17 16.26 10.86
CA HIS A 365 -20.15 17.28 10.52
C HIS A 365 -19.66 18.71 10.83
N VAL A 366 -18.93 18.91 11.93
CA VAL A 366 -18.25 20.19 12.23
C VAL A 366 -17.24 20.57 11.13
N LEU A 367 -16.43 19.61 10.65
CA LEU A 367 -15.53 19.83 9.52
C LEU A 367 -16.28 20.09 8.21
N GLY A 368 -17.39 19.39 7.98
CA GLY A 368 -18.25 19.57 6.80
C GLY A 368 -18.82 20.99 6.73
N GLU A 369 -19.28 21.54 7.85
CA GLU A 369 -19.71 22.92 7.96
C GLU A 369 -18.58 23.91 7.64
N ALA A 370 -17.39 23.72 8.25
CA ALA A 370 -16.23 24.55 7.97
C ALA A 370 -15.81 24.52 6.49
N LEU A 371 -15.88 23.35 5.84
CA LEU A 371 -15.60 23.18 4.41
C LEU A 371 -16.66 23.85 3.52
N GLU A 372 -17.94 23.75 3.87
CA GLU A 372 -19.04 24.39 3.13
C GLU A 372 -18.96 25.93 3.25
N LEU A 373 -18.63 26.45 4.43
CA LEU A 373 -18.48 27.89 4.69
C LEU A 373 -17.21 28.49 4.06
N HIS A 374 -16.06 27.82 4.16
CA HIS A 374 -14.77 28.37 3.67
C HIS A 374 -14.53 28.17 2.17
N TYR A 375 -14.96 27.03 1.62
CA TYR A 375 -14.68 26.66 0.22
C TYR A 375 -15.92 26.65 -0.68
N GLY A 376 -17.15 26.78 -0.13
CA GLY A 376 -18.38 26.63 -0.91
C GLY A 376 -18.57 25.21 -1.47
N GLY A 377 -17.87 24.23 -0.90
CA GLY A 377 -17.73 22.89 -1.48
C GLY A 377 -19.00 22.05 -1.40
N LEU A 378 -19.20 21.18 -2.39
CA LEU A 378 -20.27 20.20 -2.35
C LEU A 378 -19.83 18.99 -1.53
N LEU A 379 -20.31 18.92 -0.29
CA LEU A 379 -20.09 17.78 0.61
C LEU A 379 -20.57 16.47 -0.06
N CYS A 380 -19.76 15.41 0.03
CA CYS A 380 -20.00 14.13 -0.63
C CYS A 380 -20.34 13.06 0.41
N CYS A 381 -19.33 12.55 1.10
CA CYS A 381 -19.44 11.47 2.07
C CYS A 381 -18.45 11.64 3.23
N SER A 382 -18.83 11.09 4.38
CA SER A 382 -17.98 10.94 5.56
C SER A 382 -18.28 9.56 6.16
N PRO A 383 -17.64 8.49 5.65
CA PRO A 383 -17.73 7.18 6.28
C PRO A 383 -16.95 7.20 7.62
N PRO A 384 -17.32 6.37 8.60
CA PRO A 384 -16.54 6.20 9.82
C PRO A 384 -15.09 5.83 9.49
N GLY A 385 -14.13 6.49 10.14
CA GLY A 385 -12.71 6.14 10.03
C GLY A 385 -12.25 5.32 11.24
N ASP A 386 -11.21 4.52 11.02
CA ASP A 386 -10.48 3.89 12.12
C ASP A 386 -9.61 4.95 12.82
N GLY A 387 -9.77 5.09 14.13
CA GLY A 387 -9.04 6.06 14.98
C GLY A 387 -9.21 7.56 14.64
N SER A 388 -10.06 7.92 13.67
CA SER A 388 -10.13 9.28 13.09
C SER A 388 -11.41 9.52 12.29
N PHE A 389 -11.64 10.75 11.84
CA PHE A 389 -12.68 11.08 10.86
C PHE A 389 -12.12 11.75 9.60
N HIS A 390 -12.91 11.74 8.53
CA HIS A 390 -12.63 12.54 7.35
C HIS A 390 -13.91 13.00 6.66
N TYR A 391 -13.80 14.01 5.80
CA TYR A 391 -14.87 14.43 4.90
C TYR A 391 -14.37 14.49 3.46
N ASP A 392 -15.13 13.90 2.55
CA ASP A 392 -14.97 14.07 1.11
C ASP A 392 -15.80 15.25 0.64
N VAL A 393 -15.14 16.23 0.01
CA VAL A 393 -15.77 17.41 -0.57
C VAL A 393 -15.35 17.56 -2.02
N TYR A 394 -16.32 17.83 -2.89
CA TYR A 394 -16.06 18.25 -4.27
C TYR A 394 -15.88 19.76 -4.32
N LEU A 395 -14.73 20.18 -4.84
CA LEU A 395 -14.37 21.57 -5.10
C LEU A 395 -14.13 21.72 -6.61
N GLU A 396 -14.72 22.73 -7.24
CA GLU A 396 -14.70 22.88 -8.70
C GLU A 396 -13.39 23.53 -9.19
N ASP A 397 -13.03 24.69 -8.63
CA ASP A 397 -11.87 25.49 -9.07
C ASP A 397 -10.74 25.64 -8.02
N ARG A 398 -10.79 24.90 -6.91
CA ARG A 398 -9.83 25.00 -5.78
C ARG A 398 -9.53 23.63 -5.17
N ALA A 399 -8.36 23.48 -4.57
CA ALA A 399 -8.02 22.35 -3.70
C ALA A 399 -7.75 22.85 -2.27
N VAL A 400 -7.95 22.00 -1.27
CA VAL A 400 -7.56 22.30 0.12
C VAL A 400 -6.04 22.19 0.23
N SER A 401 -5.34 23.25 0.58
CA SER A 401 -3.88 23.22 0.77
C SER A 401 -3.51 22.81 2.20
N SER A 402 -2.37 22.13 2.37
CA SER A 402 -1.88 21.74 3.71
C SER A 402 -1.56 22.97 4.58
N ALA A 403 -1.30 24.13 3.98
CA ALA A 403 -1.13 25.40 4.68
C ALA A 403 -2.44 26.01 5.22
N GLU A 404 -3.60 25.52 4.77
CA GLU A 404 -4.94 26.01 5.16
C GLU A 404 -5.58 25.16 6.27
N LEU A 405 -5.00 24.00 6.63
CA LEU A 405 -5.52 23.13 7.68
C LEU A 405 -5.64 23.83 9.05
N PRO A 406 -4.71 24.70 9.49
CA PRO A 406 -4.88 25.47 10.74
C PRO A 406 -6.05 26.47 10.69
N VAL A 407 -6.42 26.95 9.50
CA VAL A 407 -7.59 27.83 9.31
C VAL A 407 -8.87 27.02 9.45
N LEU A 408 -8.94 25.84 8.81
CA LEU A 408 -10.06 24.91 8.97
C LEU A 408 -10.22 24.45 10.43
N GLU A 409 -9.13 24.16 11.12
CA GLU A 409 -9.13 23.81 12.55
C GLU A 409 -9.68 24.95 13.41
N SER A 410 -9.23 26.18 13.18
CA SER A 410 -9.72 27.38 13.87
C SER A 410 -11.23 27.59 13.64
N MET A 411 -11.73 27.34 12.43
CA MET A 411 -13.16 27.38 12.11
C MET A 411 -13.95 26.26 12.82
N CYS A 412 -13.41 25.03 12.86
CA CYS A 412 -14.03 23.93 13.62
C CYS A 412 -14.12 24.26 15.11
N GLN A 413 -13.07 24.88 15.69
CA GLN A 413 -13.08 25.33 17.08
C GLN A 413 -14.10 26.46 17.34
N ALA A 414 -14.39 27.32 16.36
CA ALA A 414 -15.46 28.33 16.48
C ALA A 414 -16.85 27.66 16.52
N ILE A 415 -17.13 26.75 15.59
CA ILE A 415 -18.38 25.97 15.52
C ILE A 415 -18.61 25.13 16.79
N ILE A 416 -17.54 24.61 17.40
CA ILE A 416 -17.59 23.92 18.70
C ILE A 416 -17.99 24.87 19.84
N LYS A 417 -17.41 26.08 19.88
CA LYS A 417 -17.73 27.10 20.91
C LYS A 417 -19.17 27.60 20.84
N GLU A 418 -19.80 27.57 19.67
CA GLU A 418 -21.22 27.89 19.49
C GLU A 418 -22.18 26.88 20.13
N GLN A 419 -21.72 25.66 20.41
CA GLN A 419 -22.52 24.57 21.00
C GLN A 419 -23.81 24.28 20.21
N GLN A 420 -23.71 24.28 18.88
CA GLN A 420 -24.84 24.06 17.98
C GLN A 420 -25.47 22.68 18.23
N PRO A 421 -26.80 22.56 18.39
CA PRO A 421 -27.47 21.29 18.62
C PRO A 421 -27.61 20.47 17.32
N PHE A 422 -27.55 19.14 17.44
CA PHE A 422 -27.83 18.22 16.33
C PHE A 422 -29.33 17.91 16.26
N GLU A 423 -30.02 18.48 15.27
CA GLU A 423 -31.47 18.34 15.10
C GLU A 423 -31.80 17.25 14.07
N ARG A 424 -32.30 16.09 14.52
CA ARG A 424 -32.72 14.96 13.68
C ARG A 424 -34.14 15.16 13.13
N LEU A 425 -34.34 14.92 11.84
CA LEU A 425 -35.67 14.71 11.24
C LEU A 425 -35.68 13.46 10.37
N GLU A 426 -36.81 12.77 10.31
CA GLU A 426 -37.07 11.72 9.31
C GLU A 426 -38.01 12.27 8.23
N VAL A 427 -37.59 12.15 6.96
CA VAL A 427 -38.22 12.86 5.83
C VAL A 427 -38.30 11.93 4.61
N SER A 428 -39.33 12.10 3.78
CA SER A 428 -39.46 11.31 2.55
C SER A 428 -38.33 11.59 1.55
N THR A 429 -37.84 10.53 0.90
CA THR A 429 -36.76 10.59 -0.11
C THR A 429 -37.07 11.58 -1.24
N LYS A 430 -38.36 11.72 -1.63
CA LYS A 430 -38.82 12.69 -2.63
C LYS A 430 -38.58 14.16 -2.23
N VAL A 431 -38.81 14.47 -0.95
CA VAL A 431 -38.65 15.82 -0.42
C VAL A 431 -37.17 16.16 -0.20
N LEU A 432 -36.38 15.17 0.24
CA LEU A 432 -34.92 15.31 0.36
C LEU A 432 -34.23 15.53 -1.00
N LEU A 433 -34.78 14.97 -2.10
CA LEU A 433 -34.28 15.25 -3.45
C LEU A 433 -34.49 16.71 -3.89
N ASP A 434 -35.52 17.41 -3.43
CA ASP A 434 -35.69 18.86 -3.68
C ASP A 434 -34.82 19.70 -2.73
N LEU A 435 -34.72 19.31 -1.45
CA LEU A 435 -33.84 19.93 -0.46
C LEU A 435 -32.37 19.95 -0.91
N PHE A 436 -31.89 18.81 -1.43
CA PHE A 436 -30.51 18.61 -1.88
C PHE A 436 -30.30 18.80 -3.38
N LYS A 437 -31.25 19.40 -4.12
CA LYS A 437 -31.17 19.56 -5.60
C LYS A 437 -29.90 20.26 -6.10
N TYR A 438 -29.29 21.11 -5.26
CA TYR A 438 -28.04 21.81 -5.55
C TYR A 438 -26.80 20.91 -5.45
N ASN A 439 -26.89 19.79 -4.71
CA ASN A 439 -25.79 18.86 -4.49
C ASN A 439 -26.05 17.53 -5.23
N LYS A 440 -25.39 17.40 -6.40
CA LYS A 440 -25.48 16.21 -7.26
C LYS A 440 -25.12 14.90 -6.53
N PHE A 441 -24.22 14.94 -5.55
CA PHE A 441 -23.73 13.76 -4.83
C PHE A 441 -24.75 13.24 -3.82
N LYS A 442 -25.38 14.14 -3.05
CA LYS A 442 -26.49 13.76 -2.15
C LYS A 442 -27.69 13.25 -2.94
N CYS A 443 -28.01 13.89 -4.07
CA CYS A 443 -29.02 13.40 -5.00
C CYS A 443 -28.69 12.02 -5.59
N ARG A 444 -27.41 11.70 -5.81
CA ARG A 444 -26.95 10.37 -6.26
C ARG A 444 -27.13 9.32 -5.16
N ILE A 445 -26.70 9.62 -3.93
CA ILE A 445 -26.91 8.77 -2.74
C ILE A 445 -28.39 8.44 -2.51
N LEU A 446 -29.27 9.45 -2.58
CA LEU A 446 -30.73 9.27 -2.42
C LEU A 446 -31.37 8.37 -3.50
N LYS A 447 -30.75 8.25 -4.68
CA LYS A 447 -31.26 7.43 -5.79
C LYS A 447 -30.67 6.01 -5.81
N GLU A 448 -29.42 5.87 -5.41
CA GLU A 448 -28.64 4.63 -5.56
C GLU A 448 -28.55 3.81 -4.27
N LYS A 449 -28.53 4.46 -3.09
CA LYS A 449 -28.25 3.82 -1.80
C LYS A 449 -29.44 3.82 -0.82
N VAL A 450 -30.46 4.65 -1.05
CA VAL A 450 -31.65 4.73 -0.19
C VAL A 450 -32.80 3.95 -0.80
N ALA A 451 -32.98 2.70 -0.36
CA ALA A 451 -34.09 1.83 -0.78
C ALA A 451 -35.42 2.11 -0.05
N THR A 452 -35.39 2.91 1.02
CA THR A 452 -36.54 3.20 1.88
C THR A 452 -37.36 4.43 1.41
N PRO A 453 -38.68 4.49 1.68
CA PRO A 453 -39.51 5.66 1.33
C PRO A 453 -39.12 6.94 2.09
N THR A 454 -38.59 6.77 3.30
CA THR A 454 -38.05 7.81 4.18
C THR A 454 -36.58 7.55 4.48
N THR A 455 -35.86 8.62 4.82
CA THR A 455 -34.53 8.56 5.43
C THR A 455 -34.33 9.81 6.29
N THR A 456 -33.31 9.80 7.13
CA THR A 456 -33.01 10.87 8.07
C THR A 456 -32.16 11.98 7.47
N VAL A 457 -32.35 13.18 8.01
CA VAL A 457 -31.54 14.37 7.77
C VAL A 457 -31.24 15.00 9.13
N TYR A 458 -30.01 15.45 9.31
CA TYR A 458 -29.58 16.17 10.51
C TYR A 458 -29.24 17.61 10.17
N ARG A 459 -29.54 18.52 11.08
CA ARG A 459 -29.02 19.89 11.07
C ARG A 459 -28.06 20.09 12.22
N CYS A 460 -26.98 20.81 11.95
CA CYS A 460 -26.07 21.38 12.94
C CYS A 460 -25.88 22.84 12.52
N GLY A 461 -26.38 23.80 13.31
CA GLY A 461 -26.34 25.23 12.97
C GLY A 461 -26.81 25.55 11.53
N PRO A 462 -25.92 26.06 10.64
CA PRO A 462 -26.21 26.31 9.23
C PRO A 462 -26.11 25.07 8.32
N LEU A 463 -25.40 24.01 8.74
CA LEU A 463 -25.27 22.75 8.00
C LEU A 463 -26.57 21.94 8.08
N VAL A 464 -27.00 21.39 6.96
CA VAL A 464 -28.07 20.38 6.87
C VAL A 464 -27.57 19.25 5.99
N GLU A 465 -27.52 18.04 6.53
CA GLU A 465 -26.80 16.91 5.97
C GLU A 465 -27.63 15.61 6.00
N LEU A 466 -27.58 14.86 4.90
CA LEU A 466 -28.18 13.56 4.72
C LEU A 466 -27.36 12.51 5.48
N CYS A 467 -27.85 12.11 6.65
CA CYS A 467 -27.14 11.26 7.57
C CYS A 467 -28.09 10.32 8.31
N LYS A 468 -27.67 9.06 8.56
CA LYS A 468 -28.40 8.09 9.39
C LYS A 468 -28.28 8.37 10.88
N GLY A 469 -27.20 9.02 11.32
CA GLY A 469 -26.85 9.22 12.72
C GLY A 469 -26.52 7.89 13.43
N PRO A 470 -26.55 7.87 14.77
CA PRO A 470 -26.85 9.02 15.63
C PRO A 470 -25.71 10.04 15.71
N HIS A 471 -25.94 11.15 16.40
CA HIS A 471 -24.93 12.17 16.71
C HIS A 471 -24.88 12.49 18.21
N VAL A 472 -23.80 13.15 18.65
CA VAL A 472 -23.73 13.83 19.95
C VAL A 472 -24.80 14.92 20.05
N ARG A 473 -25.16 15.34 21.27
CA ARG A 473 -26.23 16.33 21.51
C ARG A 473 -25.95 17.69 20.85
N HIS A 474 -24.72 18.18 21.00
CA HIS A 474 -24.30 19.47 20.45
C HIS A 474 -22.79 19.50 20.16
N THR A 475 -22.33 20.40 19.28
CA THR A 475 -20.91 20.51 18.90
C THR A 475 -19.98 20.73 20.09
N GLY A 476 -20.47 21.41 21.14
CA GLY A 476 -19.74 21.62 22.40
C GLY A 476 -19.48 20.38 23.24
N THR A 477 -20.04 19.21 22.90
CA THR A 477 -19.59 17.91 23.44
C THR A 477 -18.16 17.61 22.98
N ILE A 478 -17.80 18.05 21.77
CA ILE A 478 -16.43 17.93 21.25
C ILE A 478 -15.56 18.99 21.92
N LYS A 479 -14.46 18.60 22.59
CA LYS A 479 -13.59 19.55 23.31
C LYS A 479 -12.35 19.95 22.51
N VAL A 480 -11.63 18.97 21.99
CA VAL A 480 -10.39 19.19 21.23
C VAL A 480 -10.52 18.55 19.85
N ILE A 481 -10.15 19.28 18.82
CA ILE A 481 -10.21 18.86 17.42
C ILE A 481 -8.92 19.29 16.71
N LYS A 482 -8.37 18.42 15.85
CA LYS A 482 -7.16 18.67 15.09
C LYS A 482 -7.31 18.23 13.64
N ILE A 483 -6.96 19.10 12.68
CA ILE A 483 -7.05 18.83 11.24
C ILE A 483 -5.63 18.62 10.70
N PHE A 484 -5.27 17.38 10.37
CA PHE A 484 -3.86 16.99 10.23
C PHE A 484 -3.44 16.54 8.83
N LYS A 485 -4.38 16.24 7.92
CA LYS A 485 -4.06 15.70 6.59
C LYS A 485 -5.15 16.03 5.56
N ASN A 486 -4.73 16.19 4.32
CA ASN A 486 -5.55 16.19 3.11
C ASN A 486 -5.07 15.11 2.14
N SER A 487 -5.96 14.60 1.28
CA SER A 487 -5.60 13.73 0.14
C SER A 487 -6.62 13.86 -0.98
N LEU A 488 -6.29 13.32 -2.16
CA LEU A 488 -7.29 13.07 -3.20
C LEU A 488 -8.06 11.79 -2.90
N ALA A 489 -9.31 11.73 -3.36
CA ALA A 489 -10.14 10.53 -3.44
C ALA A 489 -10.95 10.57 -4.75
N TYR A 490 -11.61 9.47 -5.10
CA TYR A 490 -12.52 9.40 -6.23
C TYR A 490 -13.91 8.98 -5.78
N TRP A 491 -14.96 9.48 -6.43
CA TRP A 491 -16.32 9.08 -6.10
C TRP A 491 -16.52 7.58 -6.30
N ALA A 492 -16.94 6.89 -5.23
CA ALA A 492 -17.07 5.43 -5.18
C ALA A 492 -15.79 4.67 -5.57
N ASP A 493 -14.63 5.27 -5.26
CA ASP A 493 -13.27 4.74 -5.51
C ASP A 493 -12.99 4.39 -6.98
N ASN A 494 -13.74 5.01 -7.91
CA ASN A 494 -13.61 4.79 -9.35
C ASN A 494 -12.87 5.97 -10.03
N PRO A 495 -11.67 5.76 -10.60
CA PRO A 495 -10.88 6.81 -11.25
C PRO A 495 -11.57 7.55 -12.42
N GLU A 496 -12.58 6.94 -13.06
CA GLU A 496 -13.36 7.54 -14.15
C GLU A 496 -14.45 8.52 -13.65
N MET A 497 -14.67 8.58 -12.33
CA MET A 497 -15.69 9.41 -11.69
C MET A 497 -15.10 10.70 -11.11
N GLU A 498 -15.96 11.56 -10.56
CA GLU A 498 -15.54 12.87 -10.03
C GLU A 498 -14.48 12.73 -8.92
N MET A 499 -13.35 13.44 -9.09
CA MET A 499 -12.29 13.56 -8.08
C MET A 499 -12.76 14.43 -6.92
N LEU A 500 -12.44 14.00 -5.70
CA LEU A 500 -12.83 14.62 -4.44
C LEU A 500 -11.59 15.00 -3.63
N GLN A 501 -11.73 16.02 -2.78
CA GLN A 501 -10.75 16.35 -1.74
C GLN A 501 -11.19 15.68 -0.44
N ARG A 502 -10.35 14.80 0.11
CA ARG A 502 -10.55 14.17 1.42
C ARG A 502 -9.75 14.92 2.47
N VAL A 503 -10.41 15.46 3.49
CA VAL A 503 -9.77 16.16 4.61
C VAL A 503 -9.97 15.34 5.89
N TYR A 504 -8.88 15.05 6.60
CA TYR A 504 -8.86 14.21 7.80
C TYR A 504 -8.71 15.05 9.07
N GLY A 505 -9.41 14.64 10.12
CA GLY A 505 -9.27 15.17 11.46
C GLY A 505 -9.37 14.10 12.53
N VAL A 506 -8.97 14.46 13.74
CA VAL A 506 -9.14 13.67 14.97
C VAL A 506 -9.71 14.58 16.05
N SER A 507 -10.43 14.01 17.01
CA SER A 507 -10.99 14.78 18.12
C SER A 507 -11.17 13.93 19.37
N PHE A 508 -11.09 14.58 20.53
CA PHE A 508 -11.12 13.95 21.84
C PHE A 508 -11.91 14.78 22.85
N PRO A 509 -12.46 14.16 23.92
CA PRO A 509 -13.20 14.85 24.96
C PRO A 509 -12.31 15.65 25.93
N ASP A 510 -10.98 15.52 25.82
CA ASP A 510 -10.00 16.19 26.68
C ASP A 510 -8.65 16.42 25.97
N GLU A 511 -7.83 17.32 26.51
CA GLU A 511 -6.51 17.65 25.98
C GLU A 511 -5.46 16.56 26.25
N GLN A 512 -5.63 15.74 27.30
CA GLN A 512 -4.68 14.70 27.66
C GLN A 512 -4.63 13.59 26.58
N ARG A 513 -5.79 13.18 26.07
CA ARG A 513 -5.89 12.24 24.94
C ARG A 513 -5.35 12.83 23.64
N MET A 514 -5.55 14.14 23.40
CA MET A 514 -4.96 14.80 22.23
C MET A 514 -3.43 14.78 22.32
N ALA A 515 -2.85 15.16 23.46
CA ALA A 515 -1.40 15.12 23.68
C ALA A 515 -0.83 13.70 23.52
N ALA A 516 -1.49 12.69 24.09
CA ALA A 516 -1.09 11.29 23.92
C ALA A 516 -1.19 10.81 22.45
N TRP A 517 -2.21 11.25 21.70
CA TRP A 517 -2.31 10.97 20.27
C TRP A 517 -1.20 11.68 19.48
N GLU A 518 -0.87 12.93 19.80
CA GLU A 518 0.21 13.69 19.17
C GLU A 518 1.59 13.06 19.42
N GLU A 519 1.86 12.60 20.64
CA GLU A 519 3.08 11.87 20.99
C GLU A 519 3.20 10.58 20.16
N LEU A 520 2.11 9.81 20.05
CA LEU A 520 2.05 8.62 19.18
C LEU A 520 2.24 8.95 17.70
N GLN A 521 1.73 10.09 17.20
CA GLN A 521 1.97 10.53 15.81
C GLN A 521 3.42 10.99 15.59
N GLU A 522 4.07 11.56 16.60
CA GLU A 522 5.48 11.94 16.52
C GLU A 522 6.38 10.70 16.49
N GLU A 523 6.15 9.75 17.41
CA GLU A 523 6.86 8.48 17.42
C GLU A 523 6.65 7.71 16.10
N ALA A 524 5.41 7.65 15.59
CA ALA A 524 5.11 7.00 14.31
C ALA A 524 5.83 7.65 13.12
N ARG A 525 6.05 8.98 13.14
CA ARG A 525 6.75 9.70 12.07
C ARG A 525 8.27 9.57 12.16
N ALA A 526 8.81 9.57 13.38
CA ALA A 526 10.23 9.31 13.63
C ALA A 526 10.61 7.87 13.27
N ARG A 527 9.70 6.92 13.50
CA ARG A 527 9.85 5.51 13.11
C ARG A 527 9.53 5.21 11.64
N ASP A 528 9.04 6.17 10.84
CA ASP A 528 8.69 5.92 9.44
C ASP A 528 9.92 5.50 8.64
N HIS A 529 9.87 4.32 7.99
CA HIS A 529 10.99 3.77 7.23
C HIS A 529 11.47 4.70 6.10
N ARG A 530 10.64 5.62 5.61
CA ARG A 530 10.99 6.63 4.59
C ARG A 530 11.83 7.76 5.18
N THR A 531 11.56 8.14 6.43
CA THR A 531 12.37 9.09 7.21
C THR A 531 13.72 8.45 7.52
N ILE A 532 13.71 7.29 8.19
CA ILE A 532 14.93 6.52 8.55
C ILE A 532 15.76 6.19 7.31
N GLY A 533 15.12 5.73 6.23
CA GLY A 533 15.78 5.34 4.99
C GLY A 533 16.51 6.48 4.29
N LYS A 534 16.02 7.71 4.45
CA LYS A 534 16.69 8.94 3.99
C LYS A 534 17.81 9.34 4.93
N GLU A 535 17.57 9.39 6.24
CA GLU A 535 18.54 9.84 7.25
C GLU A 535 19.75 8.92 7.37
N GLN A 536 19.55 7.60 7.21
CA GLN A 536 20.63 6.62 7.27
C GLN A 536 21.25 6.29 5.90
N GLU A 537 20.77 6.92 4.83
CA GLU A 537 21.20 6.70 3.44
C GLU A 537 21.03 5.22 3.01
N LEU A 538 19.85 4.65 3.27
CA LEU A 538 19.53 3.25 2.93
C LEU A 538 19.00 3.13 1.50
N PHE A 539 18.10 4.02 1.07
CA PHE A 539 17.47 3.95 -0.23
C PHE A 539 16.85 5.28 -0.69
N PHE A 540 16.50 5.36 -1.97
CA PHE A 540 15.66 6.43 -2.53
C PHE A 540 14.73 5.89 -3.64
N PHE A 541 13.79 6.74 -4.08
CA PHE A 541 12.89 6.50 -5.21
C PHE A 541 13.05 7.61 -6.24
N HIS A 542 12.74 7.33 -7.51
CA HIS A 542 12.89 8.29 -8.61
C HIS A 542 11.74 8.15 -9.61
N ASP A 543 11.24 9.27 -10.13
CA ASP A 543 10.03 9.33 -10.99
C ASP A 543 10.17 8.60 -12.33
N LEU A 544 11.41 8.28 -12.73
CA LEU A 544 11.71 7.43 -13.91
C LEU A 544 11.50 5.92 -13.66
N SER A 545 11.30 5.50 -12.40
CA SER A 545 10.85 4.16 -12.06
C SER A 545 9.95 4.19 -10.81
N PRO A 546 8.71 4.72 -10.94
CA PRO A 546 7.80 4.85 -9.80
C PRO A 546 7.50 3.49 -9.18
N GLY A 547 7.62 3.39 -7.86
CA GLY A 547 7.44 2.13 -7.13
C GLY A 547 8.60 1.14 -7.25
N SER A 548 9.73 1.53 -7.82
CA SER A 548 10.97 0.73 -7.82
C SER A 548 12.03 1.40 -6.96
N CYS A 549 12.51 0.69 -5.94
CA CYS A 549 13.47 1.21 -4.99
C CYS A 549 14.91 1.19 -5.53
N PHE A 550 15.67 2.26 -5.29
CA PHE A 550 17.12 2.31 -5.44
C PHE A 550 17.77 2.12 -4.06
N PHE A 551 18.27 0.92 -3.79
CA PHE A 551 19.06 0.67 -2.58
C PHE A 551 20.47 1.28 -2.70
N LEU A 552 20.83 2.09 -1.72
CA LEU A 552 22.17 2.64 -1.53
C LEU A 552 23.05 1.59 -0.80
N PRO A 553 24.39 1.76 -0.73
CA PRO A 553 25.29 0.73 -0.18
C PRO A 553 24.89 0.20 1.22
N ARG A 554 24.39 1.07 2.10
CA ARG A 554 23.91 0.66 3.44
C ARG A 554 22.60 -0.13 3.38
N GLY A 555 21.63 0.27 2.57
CA GLY A 555 20.40 -0.51 2.38
C GLY A 555 20.66 -1.85 1.69
N ALA A 556 21.58 -1.89 0.73
CA ALA A 556 22.02 -3.11 0.07
C ALA A 556 22.72 -4.08 1.02
N CYS A 557 23.45 -3.59 2.03
CA CYS A 557 24.01 -4.41 3.10
C CYS A 557 22.92 -5.14 3.90
N ILE A 558 21.89 -4.43 4.35
CA ILE A 558 20.74 -5.02 5.07
C ILE A 558 20.03 -6.04 4.16
N TYR A 559 19.75 -5.65 2.91
CA TYR A 559 19.06 -6.49 1.91
C TYR A 559 19.79 -7.82 1.66
N ASN A 560 21.10 -7.78 1.43
CA ASN A 560 21.90 -9.00 1.22
C ASN A 560 21.99 -9.84 2.49
N THR A 561 22.16 -9.22 3.66
CA THR A 561 22.22 -9.92 4.95
C THR A 561 20.92 -10.68 5.26
N LEU A 562 19.75 -10.11 4.92
CA LEU A 562 18.46 -10.79 5.04
C LEU A 562 18.33 -11.97 4.08
N ILE A 563 18.75 -11.82 2.82
CA ILE A 563 18.73 -12.91 1.83
C ILE A 563 19.66 -14.05 2.26
N ASP A 564 20.89 -13.74 2.66
CA ASP A 564 21.88 -14.74 3.02
C ASP A 564 21.50 -15.47 4.33
N PHE A 565 20.85 -14.78 5.27
CA PHE A 565 20.20 -15.42 6.42
C PHE A 565 19.13 -16.43 6.00
N ILE A 566 18.22 -16.07 5.10
CA ILE A 566 17.18 -17.00 4.64
C ILE A 566 17.77 -18.14 3.78
N ARG A 567 18.81 -17.89 2.98
CA ARG A 567 19.56 -18.96 2.28
C ARG A 567 20.15 -19.99 3.25
N GLU A 568 20.74 -19.54 4.36
CA GLU A 568 21.23 -20.44 5.40
C GLU A 568 20.08 -21.28 5.99
N GLN A 569 18.94 -20.64 6.29
CA GLN A 569 17.77 -21.33 6.83
C GLN A 569 17.11 -22.30 5.84
N HIS A 570 17.13 -21.98 4.55
CA HIS A 570 16.73 -22.84 3.43
C HIS A 570 17.64 -24.07 3.30
N HIS A 571 18.95 -23.88 3.36
CA HIS A 571 19.92 -24.98 3.31
C HIS A 571 19.75 -25.94 4.51
N GLN A 572 19.59 -25.42 5.72
CA GLN A 572 19.29 -26.21 6.93
C GLN A 572 18.01 -27.05 6.82
N ARG A 573 17.09 -26.70 5.90
CA ARG A 573 15.79 -27.35 5.70
C ARG A 573 15.66 -28.06 4.34
N ASN A 574 16.78 -28.31 3.66
CA ASN A 574 16.85 -29.02 2.38
C ASN A 574 16.02 -28.38 1.26
N PHE A 575 15.94 -27.05 1.22
CA PHE A 575 15.49 -26.31 0.04
C PHE A 575 16.62 -26.19 -0.98
N THR A 576 16.27 -26.28 -2.26
CA THR A 576 17.20 -26.07 -3.38
C THR A 576 16.94 -24.71 -4.02
N GLU A 577 17.90 -23.79 -3.98
CA GLU A 577 17.79 -22.49 -4.68
C GLU A 577 17.79 -22.72 -6.20
N VAL A 578 16.84 -22.08 -6.89
CA VAL A 578 16.68 -22.12 -8.34
C VAL A 578 16.58 -20.71 -8.92
N LEU A 579 16.89 -20.57 -10.21
CA LEU A 579 16.76 -19.32 -10.95
C LEU A 579 15.78 -19.53 -12.11
N SER A 580 14.73 -18.71 -12.14
CA SER A 580 13.72 -18.75 -13.20
C SER A 580 13.69 -17.42 -14.00
N PRO A 581 13.38 -17.45 -15.32
CA PRO A 581 13.25 -16.24 -16.13
C PRO A 581 12.33 -15.17 -15.53
N ASN A 582 12.59 -13.90 -15.87
CA ASN A 582 11.75 -12.76 -15.44
C ASN A 582 10.61 -12.44 -16.41
N MET A 583 10.65 -12.98 -17.63
CA MET A 583 9.76 -12.66 -18.74
C MET A 583 9.22 -13.94 -19.38
N TYR A 584 7.91 -14.02 -19.59
CA TYR A 584 7.24 -15.17 -20.19
C TYR A 584 6.15 -14.73 -21.17
N SER A 585 5.85 -15.57 -22.17
CA SER A 585 4.67 -15.41 -23.01
C SER A 585 3.40 -15.58 -22.17
N CYS A 586 2.35 -14.81 -22.46
CA CYS A 586 1.11 -14.84 -21.68
C CYS A 586 0.40 -16.20 -21.64
N LYS A 587 0.72 -17.09 -22.60
CA LYS A 587 0.32 -18.51 -22.62
C LYS A 587 0.63 -19.25 -21.32
N LEU A 588 1.71 -18.87 -20.60
CA LEU A 588 2.02 -19.44 -19.28
C LEU A 588 0.98 -19.03 -18.23
N TRP A 589 0.58 -17.77 -18.22
CA TRP A 589 -0.37 -17.20 -17.27
C TRP A 589 -1.79 -17.72 -17.56
N GLU A 590 -2.16 -17.87 -18.83
CA GLU A 590 -3.39 -18.53 -19.27
C GLU A 590 -3.44 -20.00 -18.81
N ALA A 591 -2.37 -20.76 -19.05
CA ALA A 591 -2.26 -22.14 -18.59
C ALA A 591 -2.42 -22.22 -17.06
N SER A 592 -1.77 -21.34 -16.32
CA SER A 592 -1.87 -21.28 -14.85
C SER A 592 -3.21 -20.79 -14.31
N GLY A 593 -4.01 -20.08 -15.10
CA GLY A 593 -5.25 -19.42 -14.68
C GLY A 593 -5.07 -17.98 -14.16
N HIS A 594 -3.84 -17.54 -13.91
CA HIS A 594 -3.56 -16.18 -13.44
C HIS A 594 -3.90 -15.09 -14.46
N TRP A 595 -3.93 -15.40 -15.76
CA TRP A 595 -4.34 -14.41 -16.77
C TRP A 595 -5.79 -13.95 -16.55
N GLN A 596 -6.69 -14.86 -16.20
CA GLN A 596 -8.11 -14.56 -15.98
C GLN A 596 -8.39 -13.79 -14.68
N HIS A 597 -7.49 -13.85 -13.70
CA HIS A 597 -7.71 -13.29 -12.35
C HIS A 597 -6.73 -12.18 -11.95
N TYR A 598 -5.65 -11.96 -12.73
CA TYR A 598 -4.53 -11.11 -12.31
C TYR A 598 -3.91 -10.26 -13.44
N SER A 599 -4.34 -10.40 -14.70
CA SER A 599 -3.73 -9.71 -15.85
C SER A 599 -3.72 -8.19 -15.74
N GLU A 600 -4.74 -7.59 -15.14
CA GLU A 600 -4.82 -6.13 -14.88
C GLU A 600 -3.65 -5.62 -14.01
N ASN A 601 -3.14 -6.48 -13.13
CA ASN A 601 -2.02 -6.20 -12.21
C ASN A 601 -0.66 -6.66 -12.77
N MET A 602 -0.56 -6.95 -14.07
CA MET A 602 0.68 -7.41 -14.72
C MET A 602 1.25 -6.37 -15.67
N PHE A 603 2.59 -6.29 -15.74
CA PHE A 603 3.26 -5.52 -16.79
C PHE A 603 3.37 -6.36 -18.06
N THR A 604 2.54 -6.05 -19.05
CA THR A 604 2.47 -6.70 -20.36
C THR A 604 3.10 -5.85 -21.47
N PHE A 605 3.68 -6.50 -22.47
CA PHE A 605 4.25 -5.85 -23.65
C PHE A 605 4.32 -6.85 -24.81
N ASP A 606 4.16 -6.35 -26.04
CA ASP A 606 4.11 -7.19 -27.23
C ASP A 606 5.50 -7.41 -27.83
N ILE A 607 5.82 -8.65 -28.19
CA ILE A 607 7.00 -9.04 -28.95
C ILE A 607 6.54 -9.77 -30.21
N ASP A 608 6.87 -9.22 -31.38
CA ASP A 608 6.46 -9.69 -32.71
C ASP A 608 4.92 -9.83 -32.89
N LYS A 609 4.37 -10.98 -32.47
CA LYS A 609 2.94 -11.33 -32.57
C LYS A 609 2.38 -11.96 -31.28
N ASP A 610 3.22 -12.11 -30.26
CA ASP A 610 2.86 -12.71 -28.98
C ASP A 610 2.98 -11.65 -27.88
N THR A 611 1.99 -11.57 -27.00
CA THR A 611 2.10 -10.76 -25.77
C THR A 611 2.94 -11.50 -24.74
N PHE A 612 3.87 -10.77 -24.13
CA PHE A 612 4.70 -11.20 -23.02
C PHE A 612 4.35 -10.40 -21.77
N ALA A 613 4.72 -10.93 -20.61
CA ALA A 613 4.64 -10.22 -19.35
C ALA A 613 5.85 -10.47 -18.46
N LEU A 614 6.16 -9.49 -17.61
CA LEU A 614 7.04 -9.71 -16.45
C LEU A 614 6.32 -10.60 -15.42
N LYS A 615 7.05 -11.50 -14.75
CA LYS A 615 6.45 -12.41 -13.77
C LYS A 615 5.94 -11.65 -12.52
N PRO A 616 4.67 -11.85 -12.10
CA PRO A 616 4.15 -11.33 -10.83
C PRO A 616 4.37 -12.28 -9.64
N MET A 617 4.80 -13.52 -9.92
CA MET A 617 5.03 -14.64 -8.99
C MET A 617 5.91 -15.71 -9.66
N ASN A 618 6.58 -16.59 -8.89
CA ASN A 618 7.47 -17.62 -9.45
C ASN A 618 6.77 -18.97 -9.73
N CYS A 619 5.61 -19.23 -9.11
CA CYS A 619 4.95 -20.56 -9.06
C CYS A 619 4.77 -21.23 -10.44
N PRO A 620 4.27 -20.56 -11.49
CA PRO A 620 4.12 -21.15 -12.81
C PRO A 620 5.47 -21.54 -13.47
N GLY A 621 6.54 -20.79 -13.19
CA GLY A 621 7.89 -21.15 -13.61
C GLY A 621 8.39 -22.42 -12.90
N HIS A 622 8.12 -22.55 -11.59
CA HIS A 622 8.49 -23.72 -10.81
C HIS A 622 7.70 -24.97 -11.24
N CYS A 623 6.45 -24.81 -11.70
CA CYS A 623 5.67 -25.89 -12.31
C CYS A 623 6.36 -26.43 -13.58
N LEU A 624 6.90 -25.56 -14.44
CA LEU A 624 7.70 -25.98 -15.60
C LEU A 624 8.98 -26.73 -15.18
N MET A 625 9.65 -26.28 -14.12
CA MET A 625 10.84 -26.95 -13.57
C MET A 625 10.51 -28.33 -13.00
N PHE A 626 9.36 -28.49 -12.32
CA PHE A 626 8.87 -29.80 -11.89
C PHE A 626 8.62 -30.71 -13.10
N ALA A 627 7.87 -30.22 -14.09
CA ALA A 627 7.46 -30.94 -15.30
C ALA A 627 8.61 -31.31 -16.26
N HIS A 628 9.76 -30.64 -16.18
CA HIS A 628 10.89 -30.83 -17.10
C HIS A 628 11.36 -32.30 -17.26
N ARG A 629 11.21 -33.12 -16.21
CA ARG A 629 11.47 -34.56 -16.29
C ARG A 629 10.49 -35.37 -15.43
N PRO A 630 10.29 -36.67 -15.71
CA PRO A 630 9.53 -37.56 -14.84
C PRO A 630 10.06 -37.53 -13.39
N ARG A 631 9.12 -37.62 -12.44
CA ARG A 631 9.37 -37.60 -10.99
C ARG A 631 8.95 -38.91 -10.33
N SER A 632 9.74 -39.39 -9.38
CA SER A 632 9.38 -40.53 -8.53
C SER A 632 8.87 -40.05 -7.16
N TRP A 633 7.96 -40.79 -6.53
CA TRP A 633 7.58 -40.60 -5.13
C TRP A 633 8.80 -40.55 -4.17
N ARG A 634 9.91 -41.20 -4.53
CA ARG A 634 11.17 -41.21 -3.76
C ARG A 634 11.89 -39.86 -3.71
N GLU A 635 11.57 -38.97 -4.64
CA GLU A 635 12.10 -37.60 -4.69
C GLU A 635 11.24 -36.61 -3.90
N MET A 636 10.06 -37.03 -3.43
CA MET A 636 9.11 -36.17 -2.74
C MET A 636 9.41 -36.17 -1.23
N PRO A 637 9.44 -35.00 -0.57
CA PRO A 637 9.08 -33.68 -1.09
C PRO A 637 10.22 -32.99 -1.86
N ILE A 638 9.89 -32.34 -2.96
CA ILE A 638 10.81 -31.46 -3.71
C ILE A 638 10.59 -30.02 -3.25
N ARG A 639 11.62 -29.38 -2.69
CA ARG A 639 11.54 -28.00 -2.17
C ARG A 639 12.39 -27.06 -3.02
N LEU A 640 11.75 -26.17 -3.78
CA LEU A 640 12.41 -25.16 -4.60
C LEU A 640 12.29 -23.79 -3.93
N ALA A 641 13.39 -23.03 -3.85
CA ALA A 641 13.40 -21.65 -3.37
C ALA A 641 13.94 -20.72 -4.48
N ASP A 642 13.37 -19.53 -4.66
CA ASP A 642 13.70 -18.62 -5.77
C ASP A 642 13.57 -17.16 -5.32
N PHE A 643 14.72 -16.52 -5.14
CA PHE A 643 14.82 -15.07 -4.90
C PHE A 643 14.68 -14.27 -6.20
N GLY A 644 13.77 -14.69 -7.07
CA GLY A 644 13.53 -14.11 -8.38
C GLY A 644 12.87 -12.73 -8.30
N VAL A 645 13.18 -11.86 -9.27
CA VAL A 645 12.62 -10.52 -9.32
C VAL A 645 11.19 -10.56 -9.85
N LEU A 646 10.26 -10.06 -9.04
CA LEU A 646 8.83 -10.03 -9.32
C LEU A 646 8.38 -8.60 -9.64
N HIS A 647 7.37 -8.50 -10.51
CA HIS A 647 6.78 -7.22 -10.91
C HIS A 647 5.25 -7.27 -10.87
N ARG A 648 4.64 -6.32 -10.16
CA ARG A 648 3.18 -6.11 -10.10
C ARG A 648 2.86 -4.68 -10.48
N ASN A 649 1.87 -4.47 -11.34
CA ASN A 649 1.45 -3.15 -11.80
C ASN A 649 0.56 -2.45 -10.76
N GLU A 650 1.07 -2.28 -9.55
CA GLU A 650 0.34 -1.63 -8.46
C GLU A 650 -0.10 -0.21 -8.88
N PRO A 651 -1.34 0.23 -8.55
CA PRO A 651 -1.81 1.59 -8.81
C PRO A 651 -0.87 2.64 -8.21
N SER A 652 -0.62 3.74 -8.92
CA SER A 652 0.33 4.76 -8.48
C SER A 652 0.00 5.36 -7.11
N GLY A 653 -1.29 5.48 -6.77
CA GLY A 653 -1.76 5.95 -5.46
C GLY A 653 -1.61 4.94 -4.32
N ALA A 654 -1.35 3.65 -4.62
CA ALA A 654 -1.12 2.61 -3.62
C ALA A 654 0.37 2.46 -3.24
N LEU A 655 1.27 3.07 -4.00
CA LEU A 655 2.72 2.99 -3.77
C LEU A 655 3.10 3.72 -2.47
N SER A 656 3.83 3.04 -1.59
CA SER A 656 4.17 3.58 -0.27
C SER A 656 5.53 3.06 0.20
N GLY A 657 6.57 3.86 -0.08
CA GLY A 657 7.96 3.55 0.29
C GLY A 657 8.33 2.13 -0.12
N LEU A 658 8.82 1.35 0.84
CA LEU A 658 9.15 -0.07 0.66
C LEU A 658 7.98 -1.04 0.97
N THR A 659 6.89 -0.56 1.58
CA THR A 659 5.76 -1.43 1.99
C THR A 659 4.85 -1.85 0.82
N CYS A 660 4.74 -1.00 -0.21
CA CYS A 660 4.04 -1.28 -1.46
C CYS A 660 4.85 -0.74 -2.65
N VAL A 661 5.32 -1.67 -3.50
CA VAL A 661 6.29 -1.46 -4.58
C VAL A 661 5.91 -2.27 -5.82
N ARG A 662 6.30 -1.78 -6.99
CA ARG A 662 6.07 -2.43 -8.30
C ARG A 662 7.11 -3.48 -8.63
N ARG A 663 8.38 -3.25 -8.27
CA ARG A 663 9.46 -4.25 -8.30
C ARG A 663 9.73 -4.71 -6.89
N PHE A 664 9.77 -6.03 -6.68
CA PHE A 664 10.18 -6.62 -5.41
C PHE A 664 10.90 -7.96 -5.60
N GLN A 665 11.49 -8.45 -4.51
CA GLN A 665 12.08 -9.78 -4.46
C GLN A 665 11.56 -10.49 -3.21
N GLN A 666 10.99 -11.67 -3.38
CA GLN A 666 10.39 -12.47 -2.31
C GLN A 666 11.32 -13.63 -1.95
N ASP A 667 11.28 -14.09 -0.70
CA ASP A 667 11.90 -15.35 -0.29
C ASP A 667 11.03 -16.56 -0.69
N ASP A 668 10.64 -16.58 -1.96
CA ASP A 668 9.55 -17.40 -2.48
C ASP A 668 9.97 -18.87 -2.59
N ALA A 669 9.15 -19.78 -2.05
CA ALA A 669 9.43 -21.20 -2.08
C ALA A 669 8.20 -22.05 -2.38
N HIS A 670 8.41 -23.12 -3.15
CA HIS A 670 7.39 -24.08 -3.56
C HIS A 670 7.80 -25.48 -3.16
N ILE A 671 7.00 -26.10 -2.28
CA ILE A 671 7.17 -27.49 -1.86
C ILE A 671 6.17 -28.35 -2.63
N PHE A 672 6.69 -29.21 -3.50
CA PHE A 672 5.91 -30.26 -4.16
C PHE A 672 5.95 -31.49 -3.27
N CYS A 673 4.84 -31.83 -2.61
CA CYS A 673 4.73 -32.95 -1.69
C CYS A 673 3.65 -33.96 -2.13
N THR A 674 3.63 -35.13 -1.50
CA THR A 674 2.48 -36.05 -1.59
C THR A 674 1.44 -35.69 -0.52
N VAL A 675 0.17 -36.04 -0.74
CA VAL A 675 -0.92 -35.76 0.23
C VAL A 675 -0.60 -36.28 1.64
N GLY A 676 0.05 -37.45 1.75
CA GLY A 676 0.44 -38.03 3.04
C GLY A 676 1.65 -37.37 3.73
N GLN A 677 2.30 -36.39 3.09
CA GLN A 677 3.39 -35.59 3.65
C GLN A 677 2.93 -34.17 4.03
N LEU A 678 1.68 -33.81 3.73
CA LEU A 678 1.24 -32.40 3.76
C LEU A 678 1.33 -31.79 5.17
N GLU A 679 0.85 -32.51 6.18
CA GLU A 679 0.88 -32.10 7.60
C GLU A 679 2.32 -31.96 8.15
N GLU A 680 3.24 -32.85 7.75
CA GLU A 680 4.66 -32.77 8.13
C GLU A 680 5.35 -31.54 7.53
N GLU A 681 5.09 -31.25 6.24
CA GLU A 681 5.64 -30.07 5.58
C GLU A 681 5.06 -28.77 6.13
N ILE A 682 3.73 -28.66 6.36
CA ILE A 682 3.11 -27.47 6.99
C ILE A 682 3.73 -27.21 8.38
N LYS A 683 3.94 -28.26 9.18
CA LYS A 683 4.62 -28.16 10.48
C LYS A 683 6.06 -27.69 10.33
N GLY A 684 6.78 -28.17 9.33
CA GLY A 684 8.11 -27.67 8.95
C GLY A 684 8.11 -26.18 8.59
N CYS A 685 7.13 -25.71 7.81
CA CYS A 685 6.93 -24.31 7.48
C CYS A 685 6.68 -23.46 8.74
N LEU A 686 5.80 -23.89 9.65
CA LEU A 686 5.49 -23.19 10.90
C LEU A 686 6.70 -23.11 11.85
N GLN A 687 7.51 -24.17 11.92
CA GLN A 687 8.76 -24.18 12.71
C GLN A 687 9.85 -23.29 12.10
N PHE A 688 10.00 -23.30 10.77
CA PHE A 688 10.91 -22.39 10.06
C PHE A 688 10.53 -20.94 10.35
N LEU A 689 9.24 -20.63 10.18
CA LEU A 689 8.67 -19.33 10.46
C LEU A 689 8.96 -18.87 11.89
N GLN A 690 8.70 -19.73 12.89
CA GLN A 690 8.97 -19.39 14.28
C GLN A 690 10.44 -19.10 14.52
N SER A 691 11.36 -19.87 13.92
CA SER A 691 12.80 -19.63 14.02
C SER A 691 13.20 -18.25 13.50
N VAL A 692 12.67 -17.84 12.35
CA VAL A 692 12.98 -16.54 11.72
C VAL A 692 12.42 -15.38 12.54
N TYR A 693 11.12 -15.39 12.86
CA TYR A 693 10.53 -14.28 13.60
C TYR A 693 11.05 -14.14 15.03
N SER A 694 11.40 -15.25 15.71
CA SER A 694 12.06 -15.18 17.02
C SER A 694 13.45 -14.53 16.93
N THR A 695 14.18 -14.72 15.81
CA THR A 695 15.50 -14.10 15.57
C THR A 695 15.39 -12.57 15.40
N PHE A 696 14.27 -12.07 14.89
CA PHE A 696 13.97 -10.64 14.81
C PHE A 696 13.27 -10.07 16.06
N GLY A 697 12.96 -10.92 17.06
CA GLY A 697 12.20 -10.50 18.25
C GLY A 697 10.72 -10.21 17.99
N PHE A 698 10.14 -10.64 16.87
CA PHE A 698 8.73 -10.38 16.53
C PHE A 698 7.76 -11.35 17.23
N SER A 699 6.63 -10.79 17.66
CA SER A 699 5.43 -11.56 17.99
C SER A 699 4.48 -11.60 16.77
N PHE A 700 3.74 -12.69 16.62
CA PHE A 700 2.86 -12.92 15.45
C PHE A 700 1.53 -13.58 15.84
N GLN A 701 0.47 -13.21 15.12
CA GLN A 701 -0.83 -13.87 15.12
C GLN A 701 -0.97 -14.75 13.88
N LEU A 702 -1.67 -15.88 14.03
CA LEU A 702 -1.99 -16.82 12.95
C LEU A 702 -3.44 -16.66 12.55
N ASN A 703 -3.73 -16.53 11.25
CA ASN A 703 -5.09 -16.49 10.72
C ASN A 703 -5.27 -17.59 9.68
N LEU A 704 -6.33 -18.39 9.80
CA LEU A 704 -6.75 -19.40 8.82
C LEU A 704 -7.76 -18.77 7.86
N SER A 705 -7.34 -18.56 6.62
CA SER A 705 -8.13 -17.92 5.57
C SER A 705 -8.80 -18.99 4.70
N THR A 706 -10.13 -19.07 4.78
CA THR A 706 -10.94 -20.17 4.19
C THR A 706 -11.53 -19.82 2.82
N ARG A 707 -12.17 -20.79 2.17
CA ARG A 707 -12.72 -20.73 0.80
C ARG A 707 -13.47 -19.43 0.46
N PRO A 708 -13.01 -18.66 -0.55
CA PRO A 708 -13.72 -17.48 -1.07
C PRO A 708 -14.94 -17.89 -1.90
N GLU A 709 -15.80 -16.93 -2.25
CA GLU A 709 -16.94 -17.17 -3.16
C GLU A 709 -16.48 -17.63 -4.56
N ASN A 710 -15.43 -17.01 -5.10
CA ASN A 710 -14.87 -17.27 -6.43
C ASN A 710 -13.70 -18.28 -6.37
N PHE A 711 -13.97 -19.51 -5.92
CA PHE A 711 -12.95 -20.57 -5.80
C PHE A 711 -12.87 -21.51 -7.01
N LEU A 712 -11.72 -22.15 -7.20
CA LEU A 712 -11.50 -23.24 -8.16
C LEU A 712 -11.40 -24.60 -7.45
N GLY A 713 -11.84 -25.65 -8.13
CA GLY A 713 -11.73 -27.04 -7.67
C GLY A 713 -13.03 -27.62 -7.09
N LYS A 714 -12.90 -28.75 -6.41
CA LYS A 714 -14.02 -29.48 -5.80
C LYS A 714 -14.18 -29.09 -4.33
N ILE A 715 -15.42 -28.99 -3.85
CA ILE A 715 -15.75 -28.62 -2.46
C ILE A 715 -15.10 -29.60 -1.47
N GLU A 716 -15.15 -30.89 -1.75
CA GLU A 716 -14.63 -31.94 -0.87
C GLU A 716 -13.09 -31.85 -0.67
N LEU A 717 -12.38 -31.32 -1.67
CA LEU A 717 -10.94 -31.11 -1.60
C LEU A 717 -10.59 -29.88 -0.75
N TRP A 718 -11.43 -28.84 -0.82
CA TRP A 718 -11.32 -27.66 0.01
C TRP A 718 -11.60 -27.97 1.48
N ASP A 719 -12.70 -28.70 1.77
CA ASP A 719 -13.08 -29.05 3.14
C ASP A 719 -11.98 -29.88 3.83
N GLU A 720 -11.33 -30.79 3.09
CA GLU A 720 -10.19 -31.57 3.61
C GLU A 720 -8.91 -30.72 3.77
N ALA A 721 -8.63 -29.80 2.83
CA ALA A 721 -7.46 -28.91 2.92
C ALA A 721 -7.56 -27.92 4.10
N GLU A 722 -8.74 -27.33 4.32
CA GLU A 722 -9.02 -26.44 5.46
C GLU A 722 -8.85 -27.18 6.79
N LYS A 723 -9.36 -28.41 6.87
CA LYS A 723 -9.23 -29.28 8.04
C LYS A 723 -7.78 -29.67 8.33
N GLN A 724 -6.97 -29.94 7.30
CA GLN A 724 -5.55 -30.26 7.50
C GLN A 724 -4.76 -29.06 8.01
N LEU A 725 -4.98 -27.85 7.47
CA LEU A 725 -4.39 -26.63 8.02
C LEU A 725 -4.86 -26.36 9.46
N GLN A 726 -6.15 -26.58 9.75
CA GLN A 726 -6.71 -26.44 11.09
C GLN A 726 -6.05 -27.40 12.10
N ASN A 727 -5.85 -28.66 11.73
CA ASN A 727 -5.14 -29.65 12.56
C ASN A 727 -3.70 -29.22 12.83
N SER A 728 -2.97 -28.79 11.78
CA SER A 728 -1.58 -28.32 11.93
C SER A 728 -1.48 -27.09 12.85
N LEU A 729 -2.44 -26.16 12.78
CA LEU A 729 -2.54 -25.01 13.68
C LEU A 729 -2.84 -25.42 15.13
N MET A 730 -3.72 -26.40 15.34
CA MET A 730 -4.00 -26.95 16.67
C MET A 730 -2.77 -27.64 17.29
N GLU A 731 -2.03 -28.45 16.52
CA GLU A 731 -0.82 -29.12 17.02
C GLU A 731 0.31 -28.12 17.32
N PHE A 732 0.41 -27.03 16.54
CA PHE A 732 1.40 -25.97 16.77
C PHE A 732 1.17 -25.19 18.08
N GLY A 733 -0.02 -25.28 18.68
CA GLY A 733 -0.29 -24.83 20.05
C GLY A 733 -0.31 -23.31 20.27
N LYS A 734 -0.26 -22.49 19.22
CA LYS A 734 -0.45 -21.04 19.30
C LYS A 734 -1.90 -20.64 19.02
N THR A 735 -2.32 -19.49 19.54
CA THR A 735 -3.64 -18.90 19.25
C THR A 735 -3.76 -18.48 17.79
N TRP A 736 -4.87 -18.85 17.15
CA TRP A 736 -5.19 -18.51 15.77
C TRP A 736 -6.67 -18.07 15.63
N LYS A 737 -6.99 -17.32 14.57
CA LYS A 737 -8.35 -16.89 14.22
C LYS A 737 -8.75 -17.44 12.84
N ILE A 738 -10.05 -17.39 12.52
CA ILE A 738 -10.58 -17.71 11.19
C ILE A 738 -10.90 -16.40 10.47
N ASN A 739 -10.40 -16.25 9.24
CA ASN A 739 -10.75 -15.18 8.31
C ASN A 739 -11.63 -15.79 7.21
N PRO A 740 -12.98 -15.79 7.36
CA PRO A 740 -13.87 -16.50 6.46
C PRO A 740 -13.91 -15.85 5.08
N GLY A 741 -13.59 -16.60 4.03
CA GLY A 741 -13.64 -16.13 2.64
C GLY A 741 -12.36 -15.45 2.13
N GLU A 742 -11.32 -15.31 2.95
CA GLU A 742 -10.06 -14.64 2.60
C GLU A 742 -9.01 -15.56 1.94
N GLY A 743 -9.37 -16.81 1.62
CA GLY A 743 -8.50 -17.79 0.96
C GLY A 743 -8.12 -17.42 -0.48
N ALA A 744 -7.02 -17.98 -1.00
CA ALA A 744 -6.65 -17.78 -2.40
C ALA A 744 -7.60 -18.56 -3.32
N PHE A 745 -7.82 -18.12 -4.57
CA PHE A 745 -8.77 -18.79 -5.47
C PHE A 745 -8.44 -20.27 -5.76
N TYR A 746 -7.22 -20.72 -5.49
CA TYR A 746 -6.74 -22.09 -5.70
C TYR A 746 -6.63 -22.96 -4.43
N GLY A 747 -6.79 -22.38 -3.22
CA GLY A 747 -6.78 -23.12 -1.97
C GLY A 747 -6.69 -22.26 -0.70
N PRO A 748 -6.86 -22.87 0.48
CA PRO A 748 -6.83 -22.17 1.75
C PRO A 748 -5.38 -21.83 2.16
N LYS A 749 -5.23 -20.84 3.05
CA LYS A 749 -3.92 -20.35 3.50
C LYS A 749 -3.88 -20.03 4.99
N ILE A 750 -2.69 -20.19 5.57
CA ILE A 750 -2.34 -19.62 6.87
C ILE A 750 -1.64 -18.29 6.59
N ASP A 751 -2.28 -17.20 6.98
CA ASP A 751 -1.70 -15.87 6.93
C ASP A 751 -1.14 -15.47 8.29
N LEU A 752 -0.05 -14.71 8.26
CA LEU A 752 0.66 -14.30 9.46
C LEU A 752 0.80 -12.79 9.55
N GLU A 753 0.24 -12.27 10.64
CA GLU A 753 0.27 -10.87 11.01
C GLU A 753 1.33 -10.67 12.09
N ILE A 754 2.43 -10.00 11.75
CA ILE A 754 3.39 -9.51 12.75
C ILE A 754 2.92 -8.16 13.28
N LYS A 755 3.02 -7.99 14.60
CA LYS A 755 2.77 -6.71 15.26
C LYS A 755 4.07 -5.91 15.33
N ASP A 756 4.08 -4.71 14.77
CA ASP A 756 5.23 -3.80 14.85
C ASP A 756 5.27 -3.04 16.19
N ALA A 757 6.35 -2.29 16.43
CA ALA A 757 6.53 -1.47 17.63
C ALA A 757 5.48 -0.34 17.80
N LEU A 758 4.79 0.06 16.73
CA LEU A 758 3.67 1.01 16.74
C LEU A 758 2.31 0.33 16.95
N GLY A 759 2.31 -0.99 17.13
CA GLY A 759 1.14 -1.81 17.39
C GLY A 759 0.31 -2.17 16.16
N ARG A 760 0.76 -1.84 14.95
CA ARG A 760 0.08 -2.17 13.68
C ARG A 760 0.40 -3.60 13.27
N TYR A 761 -0.55 -4.27 12.62
CA TYR A 761 -0.38 -5.61 12.09
C TYR A 761 -0.03 -5.57 10.61
N HIS A 762 1.03 -6.29 10.22
CA HIS A 762 1.46 -6.44 8.82
C HIS A 762 1.44 -7.90 8.40
N GLN A 763 0.69 -8.21 7.36
CA GLN A 763 0.74 -9.53 6.71
C GLN A 763 2.06 -9.66 5.92
N CYS A 764 2.90 -10.62 6.30
CA CYS A 764 4.23 -10.81 5.72
C CYS A 764 4.45 -12.24 5.25
N ALA A 765 4.45 -13.20 6.18
CA ALA A 765 4.54 -14.61 5.85
C ALA A 765 3.18 -15.20 5.47
N THR A 766 3.22 -16.23 4.63
CA THR A 766 2.04 -16.97 4.19
C THR A 766 2.41 -18.41 3.86
N ILE A 767 1.52 -19.34 4.18
CA ILE A 767 1.62 -20.76 3.83
C ILE A 767 0.32 -21.12 3.11
N GLN A 768 0.37 -21.32 1.79
CA GLN A 768 -0.83 -21.49 0.96
C GLN A 768 -0.83 -22.86 0.30
N LEU A 769 -1.97 -23.55 0.33
CA LEU A 769 -2.14 -24.84 -0.34
C LEU A 769 -2.66 -24.64 -1.75
N ASP A 770 -2.12 -25.39 -2.71
CA ASP A 770 -2.55 -25.35 -4.09
C ASP A 770 -2.63 -26.76 -4.69
N PHE A 771 -3.86 -27.09 -5.09
CA PHE A 771 -4.22 -28.32 -5.78
C PHE A 771 -4.58 -28.07 -7.25
N GLN A 772 -4.67 -26.81 -7.68
CA GLN A 772 -5.08 -26.41 -9.02
C GLN A 772 -3.90 -26.35 -9.99
N LEU A 773 -2.77 -25.71 -9.63
CA LEU A 773 -1.59 -25.66 -10.51
C LEU A 773 -1.09 -27.08 -10.90
N PRO A 774 -1.03 -28.08 -10.00
CA PRO A 774 -0.71 -29.45 -10.38
C PRO A 774 -1.62 -30.05 -11.46
N ILE A 775 -2.92 -29.75 -11.42
CA ILE A 775 -3.89 -30.22 -12.41
C ILE A 775 -3.72 -29.45 -13.72
N ARG A 776 -3.64 -28.12 -13.66
CA ARG A 776 -3.57 -27.24 -14.84
C ARG A 776 -2.28 -27.43 -15.66
N PHE A 777 -1.16 -27.71 -14.99
CA PHE A 777 0.11 -28.05 -15.65
C PHE A 777 0.29 -29.56 -15.90
N ASN A 778 -0.69 -30.40 -15.55
CA ASN A 778 -0.61 -31.86 -15.62
C ASN A 778 0.65 -32.44 -14.94
N LEU A 779 1.02 -31.86 -13.79
CA LEU A 779 2.16 -32.30 -12.99
C LEU A 779 1.86 -33.68 -12.41
N THR A 780 2.75 -34.64 -12.65
CA THR A 780 2.59 -36.01 -12.15
C THR A 780 3.90 -36.58 -11.62
N TYR A 781 3.79 -37.44 -10.59
CA TYR A 781 4.86 -38.31 -10.13
C TYR A 781 4.41 -39.77 -10.19
N VAL A 782 5.37 -40.69 -10.36
CA VAL A 782 5.14 -42.14 -10.30
C VAL A 782 5.01 -42.54 -8.83
N SER A 783 3.87 -43.11 -8.47
CA SER A 783 3.56 -43.55 -7.10
C SER A 783 4.39 -44.75 -6.65
N LYS A 784 4.25 -45.13 -5.37
CA LYS A 784 4.98 -46.26 -4.77
C LYS A 784 4.67 -47.60 -5.44
N ASP A 785 3.47 -47.72 -6.00
CA ASP A 785 2.91 -48.93 -6.57
C ASP A 785 3.28 -49.12 -8.06
N GLY A 786 4.05 -48.19 -8.63
CA GLY A 786 4.72 -48.32 -9.94
C GLY A 786 3.86 -47.90 -11.14
N ASP A 787 2.59 -48.28 -11.18
CA ASP A 787 1.73 -48.08 -12.36
C ASP A 787 0.89 -46.79 -12.32
N ASP A 788 0.52 -46.30 -11.12
CA ASP A 788 -0.29 -45.09 -10.97
C ASP A 788 0.56 -43.80 -11.02
N LYS A 789 0.20 -42.89 -11.93
CA LYS A 789 0.62 -41.48 -11.90
C LYS A 789 -0.32 -40.67 -11.00
N LYS A 790 0.23 -39.94 -10.03
CA LYS A 790 -0.54 -39.09 -9.11
C LYS A 790 -0.07 -37.63 -9.21
N ASN A 791 -0.97 -36.68 -9.01
CA ASN A 791 -0.60 -35.26 -8.93
C ASN A 791 0.04 -34.95 -7.57
N PRO A 792 1.10 -34.11 -7.51
CA PRO A 792 1.60 -33.56 -6.26
C PRO A 792 0.62 -32.52 -5.70
N VAL A 793 0.79 -32.16 -4.42
CA VAL A 793 0.25 -30.91 -3.85
C VAL A 793 1.38 -29.88 -3.80
N ILE A 794 1.08 -28.61 -4.05
CA ILE A 794 2.03 -27.52 -3.89
C ILE A 794 1.72 -26.77 -2.60
N ILE A 795 2.75 -26.52 -1.78
CA ILE A 795 2.72 -25.53 -0.71
C ILE A 795 3.52 -24.33 -1.21
N HIS A 796 2.86 -23.18 -1.29
CA HIS A 796 3.49 -21.89 -1.53
C HIS A 796 3.88 -21.28 -0.20
N GLN A 797 5.13 -20.85 -0.05
CA GLN A 797 5.68 -20.35 1.20
C GLN A 797 6.51 -19.09 0.97
N ALA A 798 6.28 -18.07 1.78
CA ALA A 798 7.21 -16.97 2.01
C ALA A 798 7.30 -16.73 3.52
N ILE A 799 8.50 -16.50 4.05
CA ILE A 799 8.74 -16.29 5.50
C ILE A 799 9.02 -14.82 5.79
N LEU A 800 9.76 -14.11 4.93
CA LEU A 800 9.86 -12.65 4.99
C LEU A 800 8.72 -11.97 4.23
N GLY A 801 8.25 -12.58 3.15
CA GLY A 801 7.51 -11.87 2.11
C GLY A 801 8.50 -11.17 1.19
N SER A 802 8.21 -9.94 0.74
CA SER A 802 9.23 -9.17 0.01
C SER A 802 10.32 -8.66 0.94
N VAL A 803 11.58 -8.75 0.49
CA VAL A 803 12.74 -8.23 1.22
C VAL A 803 12.59 -6.72 1.41
N GLU A 804 12.03 -6.01 0.43
CA GLU A 804 11.64 -4.60 0.54
C GLU A 804 10.73 -4.34 1.75
N ARG A 805 9.57 -5.03 1.83
CA ARG A 805 8.59 -4.83 2.92
C ARG A 805 9.19 -5.22 4.27
N MET A 806 10.01 -6.27 4.31
CA MET A 806 10.69 -6.68 5.55
C MET A 806 11.71 -5.63 6.02
N ILE A 807 12.49 -5.02 5.12
CA ILE A 807 13.38 -3.89 5.47
C ILE A 807 12.57 -2.71 6.01
N ALA A 808 11.40 -2.41 5.42
CA ALA A 808 10.50 -1.40 5.94
C ALA A 808 10.15 -1.72 7.40
N ILE A 809 9.50 -2.86 7.66
CA ILE A 809 8.97 -3.22 8.98
C ILE A 809 10.09 -3.33 10.03
N LEU A 810 11.26 -3.86 9.68
CA LEU A 810 12.43 -3.89 10.57
C LEU A 810 12.94 -2.48 10.91
N SER A 811 12.95 -1.55 9.93
CA SER A 811 13.33 -0.16 10.16
C SER A 811 12.42 0.50 11.20
N GLU A 812 11.10 0.33 11.06
CA GLU A 812 10.10 0.97 11.94
C GLU A 812 10.07 0.30 13.33
N ASN A 813 10.19 -1.03 13.37
CA ASN A 813 10.26 -1.79 14.61
C ASN A 813 11.46 -1.40 15.48
N TYR A 814 12.65 -1.33 14.89
CA TYR A 814 13.87 -0.93 15.60
C TYR A 814 14.05 0.60 15.71
N GLY A 815 13.18 1.41 15.10
CA GLY A 815 13.36 2.87 15.02
C GLY A 815 14.71 3.27 14.38
N GLY A 816 15.17 2.50 13.40
CA GLY A 816 16.50 2.65 12.79
C GLY A 816 17.68 2.21 13.66
N LYS A 817 17.48 1.77 14.90
CA LYS A 817 18.52 1.26 15.80
C LYS A 817 18.80 -0.23 15.54
N TRP A 818 19.34 -0.55 14.36
CA TRP A 818 19.55 -1.93 13.88
C TRP A 818 20.34 -2.82 14.87
N PRO A 819 19.99 -4.11 15.03
CA PRO A 819 20.80 -5.06 15.78
C PRO A 819 22.12 -5.33 15.03
N PHE A 820 23.19 -5.62 15.77
CA PHE A 820 24.56 -5.66 15.24
C PHE A 820 24.72 -6.54 14.00
N TRP A 821 24.05 -7.68 13.93
CA TRP A 821 24.19 -8.62 12.81
C TRP A 821 23.55 -8.14 11.50
N LEU A 822 22.55 -7.25 11.55
CA LEU A 822 21.89 -6.61 10.39
C LEU A 822 22.44 -5.22 10.06
N SER A 823 23.05 -4.55 11.04
CA SER A 823 23.40 -3.14 10.94
C SER A 823 24.37 -2.85 9.79
N PRO A 824 24.12 -1.84 8.95
CA PRO A 824 25.07 -1.38 7.96
C PRO A 824 26.15 -0.44 8.54
N ARG A 825 26.12 -0.19 9.85
CA ARG A 825 27.03 0.68 10.61
C ARG A 825 27.53 -0.07 11.85
N GLN A 826 28.30 -1.13 11.62
CA GLN A 826 28.72 -2.04 12.70
C GLN A 826 29.80 -1.43 13.59
N VAL A 827 30.83 -0.83 12.96
CA VAL A 827 32.01 -0.27 13.62
C VAL A 827 32.33 1.11 13.07
N MET A 828 32.64 2.07 13.95
CA MET A 828 33.25 3.36 13.61
C MET A 828 34.60 3.47 14.32
N VAL A 829 35.69 3.69 13.58
CA VAL A 829 37.04 3.89 14.15
C VAL A 829 37.38 5.38 14.18
N ILE A 830 37.82 5.87 15.34
CA ILE A 830 38.10 7.29 15.57
C ILE A 830 39.52 7.46 16.15
N PRO A 831 40.48 8.02 15.39
CA PRO A 831 41.80 8.33 15.92
C PRO A 831 41.74 9.53 16.88
N VAL A 832 42.48 9.45 17.99
CA VAL A 832 42.63 10.54 18.97
C VAL A 832 43.34 11.77 18.37
N GLY A 833 44.21 11.56 17.38
CA GLY A 833 44.89 12.65 16.67
C GLY A 833 45.57 12.20 15.36
N PRO A 834 46.17 13.15 14.60
CA PRO A 834 46.71 12.89 13.26
C PRO A 834 47.83 11.84 13.19
N THR A 835 48.53 11.56 14.30
CA THR A 835 49.55 10.50 14.37
C THR A 835 48.95 9.11 14.20
N CYS A 836 47.73 8.90 14.70
CA CYS A 836 47.05 7.60 14.78
C CYS A 836 46.18 7.29 13.54
N GLU A 837 46.07 8.19 12.56
CA GLU A 837 45.20 8.01 11.37
C GLU A 837 45.54 6.74 10.57
N LYS A 838 46.83 6.38 10.49
CA LYS A 838 47.28 5.15 9.81
C LYS A 838 46.80 3.90 10.53
N TYR A 839 46.90 3.89 11.86
CA TYR A 839 46.43 2.77 12.68
C TYR A 839 44.90 2.65 12.61
N ALA A 840 44.16 3.76 12.65
CA ALA A 840 42.71 3.75 12.46
C ALA A 840 42.27 3.16 11.10
N LEU A 841 42.99 3.48 10.02
CA LEU A 841 42.78 2.89 8.70
C LEU A 841 43.14 1.39 8.66
N GLN A 842 44.21 0.97 9.34
CA GLN A 842 44.56 -0.45 9.47
C GLN A 842 43.45 -1.21 10.20
N ILE A 843 42.97 -0.71 11.35
CA ILE A 843 41.87 -1.32 12.10
C ILE A 843 40.60 -1.44 11.26
N SER A 844 40.20 -0.39 10.52
CA SER A 844 39.05 -0.51 9.61
C SER A 844 39.27 -1.59 8.53
N SER A 845 40.48 -1.70 7.97
CA SER A 845 40.83 -2.77 7.02
C SER A 845 40.75 -4.16 7.66
N ASP A 846 41.30 -4.35 8.86
CA ASP A 846 41.31 -5.64 9.57
C ASP A 846 39.89 -6.13 9.85
N PHE A 847 39.01 -5.25 10.32
CA PHE A 847 37.60 -5.60 10.56
C PHE A 847 36.81 -5.77 9.25
N PHE A 848 37.16 -5.05 8.18
CA PHE A 848 36.54 -5.23 6.86
C PHE A 848 36.92 -6.57 6.21
N GLU A 849 38.18 -7.00 6.32
CA GLU A 849 38.65 -8.31 5.84
C GLU A 849 37.96 -9.48 6.57
N GLU A 850 37.59 -9.27 7.83
CA GLU A 850 36.79 -10.21 8.64
C GLU A 850 35.26 -10.12 8.37
N GLY A 851 34.85 -9.30 7.39
CA GLY A 851 33.46 -9.22 6.94
C GLY A 851 32.55 -8.33 7.79
N PHE A 852 33.10 -7.33 8.49
CA PHE A 852 32.34 -6.29 9.18
C PHE A 852 32.26 -4.98 8.39
N MET A 853 31.20 -4.19 8.61
CA MET A 853 31.11 -2.81 8.13
C MET A 853 31.83 -1.86 9.09
N ALA A 854 33.08 -1.50 8.77
CA ALA A 854 33.94 -0.65 9.59
C ALA A 854 34.33 0.66 8.87
N ASP A 855 33.77 1.78 9.30
CA ASP A 855 34.08 3.12 8.80
C ASP A 855 35.17 3.82 9.65
N VAL A 856 35.77 4.91 9.15
CA VAL A 856 36.76 5.73 9.88
C VAL A 856 36.41 7.22 9.81
N ASP A 857 36.41 7.91 10.95
CA ASP A 857 36.27 9.38 11.01
C ASP A 857 37.64 10.07 11.07
N LEU A 858 38.08 10.59 9.93
CA LEU A 858 39.32 11.37 9.79
C LEU A 858 39.10 12.90 9.75
N ASP A 859 37.91 13.43 10.12
CA ASP A 859 37.67 14.87 10.07
C ASP A 859 38.58 15.64 11.04
N ARG A 860 39.36 16.58 10.53
CA ARG A 860 40.30 17.38 11.33
C ARG A 860 39.66 18.66 11.89
N GLY A 861 38.46 19.02 11.44
CA GLY A 861 37.67 20.15 11.96
C GLY A 861 36.85 19.80 13.20
N CYS A 862 36.73 18.52 13.55
CA CYS A 862 35.84 18.02 14.59
C CYS A 862 36.61 17.53 15.82
N THR A 863 36.13 17.84 17.03
CA THR A 863 36.74 17.36 18.28
C THR A 863 36.44 15.87 18.50
N LEU A 864 37.30 15.15 19.23
CA LEU A 864 37.11 13.72 19.51
C LEU A 864 35.71 13.42 20.10
N ASN A 865 35.25 14.21 21.05
CA ASN A 865 33.92 14.05 21.65
C ASN A 865 32.78 14.27 20.65
N ASN A 866 32.91 15.26 19.76
CA ASN A 866 31.91 15.51 18.72
C ASN A 866 31.90 14.37 17.69
N LYS A 867 33.04 13.78 17.34
CA LYS A 867 33.10 12.58 16.48
C LYS A 867 32.40 11.38 17.10
N ILE A 868 32.67 11.11 18.39
CA ILE A 868 31.99 10.06 19.15
C ILE A 868 30.48 10.32 19.18
N GLN A 869 30.05 11.55 19.46
CA GLN A 869 28.64 11.93 19.44
C GLN A 869 28.01 11.75 18.05
N ASN A 870 28.69 12.14 16.97
CA ASN A 870 28.22 11.95 15.60
C ASN A 870 28.05 10.46 15.26
N ALA A 871 28.99 9.61 15.71
CA ALA A 871 28.90 8.16 15.54
C ALA A 871 27.74 7.53 16.35
N GLN A 872 27.49 8.02 17.57
CA GLN A 872 26.35 7.63 18.40
C GLN A 872 25.02 8.04 17.74
N LEU A 873 24.90 9.30 17.27
CA LEU A 873 23.72 9.79 16.55
C LEU A 873 23.47 9.02 15.25
N ALA A 874 24.54 8.68 14.52
CA ALA A 874 24.49 7.82 13.34
C ALA A 874 24.23 6.32 13.65
N GLN A 875 24.01 5.95 14.91
CA GLN A 875 23.66 4.61 15.38
C GLN A 875 24.71 3.51 15.13
N TYR A 876 26.01 3.83 15.10
CA TYR A 876 27.05 2.80 15.02
C TYR A 876 27.03 1.90 16.26
N ASN A 877 26.90 0.59 16.09
CA ASN A 877 26.80 -0.34 17.22
C ASN A 877 28.00 -0.22 18.17
N PHE A 878 29.21 -0.26 17.60
CA PHE A 878 30.47 -0.09 18.31
C PHE A 878 31.30 1.06 17.74
N ILE A 879 31.96 1.78 18.64
CA ILE A 879 32.84 2.91 18.36
C ILE A 879 34.20 2.56 18.98
N PHE A 880 35.25 2.57 18.16
CA PHE A 880 36.61 2.25 18.55
C PHE A 880 37.45 3.52 18.56
N VAL A 881 37.86 3.96 19.75
CA VAL A 881 38.81 5.08 19.89
C VAL A 881 40.23 4.51 19.90
N VAL A 882 41.13 5.09 19.09
CA VAL A 882 42.52 4.64 18.97
C VAL A 882 43.51 5.80 19.13
N GLY A 883 44.39 5.69 20.12
CA GLY A 883 45.53 6.58 20.34
C GLY A 883 46.87 5.84 20.25
N GLU A 884 47.95 6.53 20.58
CA GLU A 884 49.33 5.99 20.53
C GLU A 884 49.53 4.81 21.49
N LYS A 885 48.75 4.76 22.58
CA LYS A 885 48.73 3.65 23.53
C LYS A 885 48.09 2.40 22.92
N GLU A 886 46.93 2.56 22.30
CA GLU A 886 46.20 1.50 21.61
C GLU A 886 47.00 0.95 20.42
N GLU A 887 47.67 1.81 19.65
CA GLU A 887 48.61 1.42 18.58
C GLU A 887 49.79 0.60 19.12
N THR A 888 50.42 1.05 20.21
CA THR A 888 51.55 0.33 20.85
C THR A 888 51.15 -1.07 21.33
N ASN A 889 49.91 -1.24 21.80
CA ASN A 889 49.40 -2.50 22.38
C ASN A 889 48.65 -3.39 21.37
N ASN A 890 48.50 -2.97 20.11
CA ASN A 890 47.63 -3.60 19.11
C ASN A 890 46.20 -3.84 19.66
N ALA A 891 45.62 -2.78 20.21
CA ALA A 891 44.35 -2.74 20.91
C ALA A 891 43.40 -1.67 20.34
N VAL A 892 42.16 -1.67 20.80
CA VAL A 892 41.15 -0.64 20.56
C VAL A 892 40.45 -0.30 21.88
N ASN A 893 40.07 0.96 22.09
CA ASN A 893 39.21 1.35 23.21
C ASN A 893 37.75 1.28 22.76
N VAL A 894 36.98 0.34 23.32
CA VAL A 894 35.63 0.01 22.84
C VAL A 894 34.55 0.75 23.61
N GLN A 895 33.66 1.41 22.88
CA GLN A 895 32.45 2.08 23.35
C GLN A 895 31.24 1.67 22.51
N THR A 896 30.03 1.71 23.07
CA THR A 896 28.77 1.44 22.36
C THR A 896 28.06 2.73 21.93
N ARG A 897 27.10 2.64 21.00
CA ARG A 897 26.11 3.74 20.75
C ARG A 897 25.45 4.27 22.02
N ASP A 898 25.11 3.40 22.97
CA ASP A 898 24.49 3.76 24.25
C ASP A 898 25.48 4.24 25.34
N ASN A 899 26.66 4.73 24.92
CA ASN A 899 27.69 5.33 25.78
C ASN A 899 28.30 4.42 26.88
N LYS A 900 28.08 3.09 26.83
CA LYS A 900 28.79 2.11 27.66
C LYS A 900 30.23 1.97 27.16
N ILE A 901 31.20 2.11 28.07
CA ILE A 901 32.63 2.01 27.76
C ILE A 901 33.16 0.70 28.34
N TYR A 902 33.72 -0.15 27.47
CA TYR A 902 34.38 -1.40 27.84
C TYR A 902 35.89 -1.25 28.04
N GLY A 903 36.47 -0.15 27.54
CA GLY A 903 37.89 0.16 27.67
C GLY A 903 38.75 -0.55 26.63
N GLU A 904 40.04 -0.68 26.94
CA GLU A 904 41.06 -1.20 26.03
C GLU A 904 40.99 -2.74 25.93
N ILE A 905 40.80 -3.25 24.71
CA ILE A 905 40.75 -4.68 24.38
C ILE A 905 41.64 -4.93 23.14
N SER A 906 42.35 -6.05 23.09
CA SER A 906 43.15 -6.40 21.90
C SER A 906 42.28 -6.54 20.66
N VAL A 907 42.84 -6.20 19.48
CA VAL A 907 42.12 -6.26 18.20
C VAL A 907 41.57 -7.66 17.93
N THR A 908 42.39 -8.71 18.11
CA THR A 908 41.99 -10.10 17.92
C THR A 908 40.82 -10.52 18.81
N SER A 909 40.88 -10.20 20.12
CA SER A 909 39.80 -10.53 21.06
C SER A 909 38.50 -9.79 20.73
N THR A 910 38.61 -8.56 20.22
CA THR A 910 37.45 -7.76 19.78
C THR A 910 36.81 -8.37 18.52
N ILE A 911 37.62 -8.79 17.53
CA ILE A 911 37.15 -9.50 16.34
C ILE A 911 36.41 -10.80 16.73
N ASP A 912 37.00 -11.61 17.62
CA ASP A 912 36.39 -12.87 18.07
C ASP A 912 35.05 -12.64 18.80
N LYS A 913 34.98 -11.63 19.68
CA LYS A 913 33.71 -11.21 20.32
C LYS A 913 32.65 -10.81 19.29
N LEU A 914 33.00 -9.93 18.34
CA LEU A 914 32.04 -9.49 17.32
C LEU A 914 31.60 -10.63 16.39
N LYS A 915 32.48 -11.59 16.06
CA LYS A 915 32.12 -12.79 15.29
C LYS A 915 31.06 -13.61 16.04
N ASN A 916 31.26 -13.84 17.34
CA ASN A 916 30.30 -14.56 18.18
C ASN A 916 28.95 -13.84 18.27
N LEU A 917 28.94 -12.50 18.43
CA LEU A 917 27.71 -11.70 18.45
C LEU A 917 26.96 -11.70 17.09
N LYS A 918 27.70 -11.67 15.97
CA LYS A 918 27.12 -11.78 14.62
C LYS A 918 26.53 -13.19 14.37
N GLN A 919 27.19 -14.24 14.86
CA GLN A 919 26.77 -15.62 14.68
C GLN A 919 25.57 -16.01 15.58
N SER A 920 25.54 -15.54 16.83
CA SER A 920 24.40 -15.70 17.74
C SER A 920 23.17 -14.90 17.33
N ARG A 921 23.36 -13.86 16.49
CA ARG A 921 22.32 -12.92 16.04
C ARG A 921 21.63 -12.19 17.21
N THR A 922 22.36 -11.96 18.31
CA THR A 922 21.89 -11.23 19.49
C THR A 922 21.29 -9.87 19.08
N LEU A 923 20.09 -9.57 19.60
CA LEU A 923 19.42 -8.28 19.38
C LEU A 923 20.11 -7.14 20.14
N ASN A 924 20.49 -7.39 21.40
CA ASN A 924 21.16 -6.45 22.31
C ASN A 924 22.68 -6.68 22.37
N ALA A 925 23.34 -6.78 21.20
CA ALA A 925 24.76 -7.14 21.13
C ALA A 925 25.68 -6.17 21.90
N GLU A 926 25.28 -4.91 22.05
CA GLU A 926 25.99 -3.89 22.84
C GLU A 926 25.94 -4.15 24.35
N GLU A 927 24.94 -4.88 24.85
CA GLU A 927 24.79 -5.22 26.27
C GLU A 927 25.60 -6.47 26.65
N GLU A 928 25.65 -7.46 25.75
CA GLU A 928 26.31 -8.77 25.92
C GLU A 928 27.82 -8.78 25.67
N PHE A 929 28.38 -7.73 25.05
CA PHE A 929 29.79 -7.62 24.68
C PHE A 929 30.78 -7.71 25.86
#